data_AF-A0A4D5RTL7-F1
#
_entry.id   AF-A0A4D5RTL7-F1
#
_cell.length_a   1.000
_cell.length_b   1.000
_cell.length_c   1.000
_cell.angle_alpha   90.00
_cell.angle_beta   90.00
_cell.angle_gamma   90.00
#
_symmetry.space_group_name_H-M   'P 1'
#
loop_
_entity.id
_entity.type
_entity.pdbx_description
1 polymer ?
#
loop_
_entity_poly.entity_id
_entity_poly.type
_entity_poly.pdbx_seq_one_letter_code
_entity_poly.pdbx_strand_id
1 'polypeptide(L)'
;MDERDIGHQSANGDTEQEGTLLVQLRKEKETMEAEFGLKRAKFKELFMQKEEELQGEREQREALEESLRRLQAELDEARSLTMVAECQRENELETERRKHREELASLQHILKENTQEALRSSSRYEKEMARYKKLSEKLEQDLHELRTQQAQESDNSVENLEESMRKEDAEMLRSLVVPLEEEIGALKDKLRSTDEQLHVYEAAFSGLVRGLGSGSLGDAIRGKSPAEVLGHLDDKLTSLCQGLQAEKASRSDLEMYVAVLNTQKTVIQEDMDRLRKELGEVCELLEREKREHGALKRTWQMANDRFLEAQQAHVRDLARLQTVLTGDQQRHLSQLRRSEAPHAGAAATLTTREGAPATGSEGRPPQASRESHSSEQQHASPLRSGSDLPGNRFGALEPPQFARAGGRLGRADDDRMHSSPANLNVNKPPAAALLGPQEQGHHRRSLSSSDLPLRPEGVGPALGPRGRADDTQSLGGDCTSVPNTSVSLTRDQLSALSDATPEMEARKSLLEMARMEYDDVLSVGKRVVSDKEWLRLEDELQHLRERLCQPCEMCSNYEVQLQQVQRDLERHMKELAVTRQDLSHERSFRQGLEQRFADSATDVRHQVCELQERLQAAESSLEEARQAQLACVSDTRHHVSQLKEHLTQLKDKALRVEQDNHQLLGRYVVRARALQDQPINLPDSMEDLRFQYLQLQEDLIKVQLDKEKLEETLRSEIHFLRDQADAEQHCKRQLEDALSQEVHGLRRQLDELSQVKEQLEQERRCRLEKEKEKGRCELRLAQVVGEADERLHALQKAHDGLASAKDKLEAEVLQLRGRVQTLQTELDNSEAVQRDFVKLSQSLQVELEKIRQSDSEVRWQHEDDVGECNTCKRGLHARKEKHHCSHCGKIFCVECLGKAVRSGPKMRSFPVCNVCHTLLDHDTAPYFSSEPPQTPS
;
A
#
# COMPACT_ATOMS: atom_id res chain seq x y z
N MET A 1 -43.58 46.64 -152.96
CA MET A 1 -42.91 47.65 -153.80
C MET A 1 -42.12 46.89 -154.83
N ASP A 2 -42.27 47.32 -156.06
CA ASP A 2 -41.94 46.62 -157.30
C ASP A 2 -40.43 46.84 -157.61
N GLU A 3 -39.77 46.17 -158.55
CA GLU A 3 -40.04 46.26 -159.99
C GLU A 3 -39.25 45.25 -160.85
N ARG A 4 -39.89 44.86 -161.95
CA ARG A 4 -39.39 44.62 -163.33
C ARG A 4 -38.38 43.50 -163.65
N ASP A 5 -38.93 42.57 -164.45
CA ASP A 5 -38.38 41.90 -165.63
C ASP A 5 -37.18 42.54 -166.37
N ILE A 6 -36.35 41.70 -167.01
CA ILE A 6 -36.35 41.45 -168.48
C ILE A 6 -35.32 40.35 -168.86
N GLY A 7 -35.65 39.47 -169.81
CA GLY A 7 -34.67 39.05 -170.83
C GLY A 7 -34.20 37.59 -170.92
N HIS A 8 -34.90 36.79 -171.73
CA HIS A 8 -34.38 35.72 -172.62
C HIS A 8 -33.48 34.56 -172.09
N GLN A 9 -34.13 33.40 -171.96
CA GLN A 9 -33.84 32.17 -172.73
C GLN A 9 -32.40 31.60 -172.80
N SER A 10 -32.20 30.42 -172.15
CA SER A 10 -31.95 29.13 -172.85
C SER A 10 -30.92 28.19 -172.17
N ALA A 11 -31.29 27.54 -171.06
CA ALA A 11 -30.58 26.36 -170.52
C ALA A 11 -31.43 25.54 -169.51
N ASN A 12 -32.57 24.97 -169.93
CA ASN A 12 -33.28 24.01 -169.07
C ASN A 12 -32.58 22.64 -169.14
N GLY A 13 -31.72 22.36 -168.16
CA GLY A 13 -31.02 21.08 -168.02
C GLY A 13 -30.43 20.84 -166.62
N ASP A 14 -29.75 21.84 -166.06
CA ASP A 14 -28.88 21.64 -164.89
C ASP A 14 -29.54 21.94 -163.51
N THR A 15 -30.71 22.58 -163.51
CA THR A 15 -31.34 23.13 -162.29
C THR A 15 -31.88 22.09 -161.30
N GLU A 16 -32.18 20.86 -161.73
CA GLU A 16 -32.60 19.79 -160.80
C GLU A 16 -31.43 19.21 -159.99
N GLN A 17 -30.20 19.23 -160.54
CA GLN A 17 -29.02 18.74 -159.83
C GLN A 17 -28.57 19.72 -158.74
N GLU A 18 -28.53 21.02 -159.03
CA GLU A 18 -28.22 22.05 -158.03
C GLU A 18 -29.26 22.08 -156.89
N GLY A 19 -30.55 21.96 -157.21
CA GLY A 19 -31.62 21.86 -156.21
C GLY A 19 -31.47 20.65 -155.30
N THR A 20 -31.07 19.50 -155.87
CA THR A 20 -30.84 18.26 -155.10
C THR A 20 -29.61 18.38 -154.19
N LEU A 21 -28.51 18.95 -154.69
CA LEU A 21 -27.29 19.23 -153.90
C LEU A 21 -27.56 20.21 -152.75
N LEU A 22 -28.33 21.28 -152.98
CA LEU A 22 -28.72 22.23 -151.93
C LEU A 22 -29.60 21.59 -150.85
N VAL A 23 -30.44 20.62 -151.19
CA VAL A 23 -31.22 19.84 -150.22
C VAL A 23 -30.34 18.85 -149.44
N GLN A 24 -29.34 18.24 -150.08
CA GLN A 24 -28.36 17.39 -149.40
C GLN A 24 -27.52 18.20 -148.40
N LEU A 25 -26.88 19.28 -148.86
CA LEU A 25 -26.08 20.18 -148.01
C LEU A 25 -26.89 20.81 -146.87
N ARG A 26 -28.19 21.09 -147.08
CA ARG A 26 -29.07 21.55 -145.99
C ARG A 26 -29.30 20.46 -144.95
N LYS A 27 -29.56 19.21 -145.36
CA LYS A 27 -29.71 18.08 -144.43
C LYS A 27 -28.42 17.78 -143.68
N GLU A 28 -27.28 17.80 -144.35
CA GLU A 28 -25.96 17.64 -143.72
C GLU A 28 -25.68 18.75 -142.71
N LYS A 29 -26.03 20.00 -143.03
CA LYS A 29 -25.97 21.11 -142.09
C LYS A 29 -26.89 20.87 -140.88
N GLU A 30 -28.15 20.49 -141.11
CA GLU A 30 -29.12 20.20 -140.04
C GLU A 30 -28.63 19.05 -139.13
N THR A 31 -28.02 17.99 -139.67
CA THR A 31 -27.43 16.91 -138.87
C THR A 31 -26.17 17.38 -138.13
N MET A 32 -25.33 18.22 -138.74
CA MET A 32 -24.15 18.80 -138.07
C MET A 32 -24.54 19.75 -136.92
N GLU A 33 -25.59 20.55 -137.10
CA GLU A 33 -26.14 21.43 -136.05
C GLU A 33 -26.80 20.61 -134.92
N ALA A 34 -27.51 19.53 -135.25
CA ALA A 34 -28.06 18.60 -134.27
C ALA A 34 -26.97 17.84 -133.49
N GLU A 35 -25.94 17.35 -134.18
CA GLU A 35 -24.77 16.72 -133.56
C GLU A 35 -24.01 17.70 -132.65
N PHE A 36 -23.80 18.94 -133.10
CA PHE A 36 -23.15 19.97 -132.31
C PHE A 36 -23.99 20.35 -131.08
N GLY A 37 -25.32 20.40 -131.21
CA GLY A 37 -26.26 20.54 -130.10
C GLY A 37 -26.13 19.39 -129.09
N LEU A 38 -26.09 18.14 -129.56
CA LEU A 38 -25.93 16.95 -128.71
C LEU A 38 -24.55 16.91 -128.01
N LYS A 39 -23.48 17.26 -128.74
CA LYS A 39 -22.12 17.38 -128.21
C LYS A 39 -22.05 18.48 -127.14
N ARG A 40 -22.65 19.65 -127.39
CA ARG A 40 -22.77 20.74 -126.41
C ARG A 40 -23.59 20.34 -125.17
N ALA A 41 -24.69 19.60 -125.34
CA ALA A 41 -25.50 19.11 -124.23
C ALA A 41 -24.69 18.16 -123.32
N LYS A 42 -24.00 17.17 -123.91
CA LYS A 42 -23.12 16.26 -123.17
C LYS A 42 -21.95 16.96 -122.49
N PHE A 43 -21.34 17.96 -123.14
CA PHE A 43 -20.30 18.78 -122.49
C PHE A 43 -20.85 19.57 -121.30
N LYS A 44 -22.09 20.09 -121.38
CA LYS A 44 -22.73 20.76 -120.24
C LYS A 44 -23.05 19.77 -119.11
N GLU A 45 -23.56 18.59 -119.44
CA GLU A 45 -23.87 17.52 -118.47
C GLU A 45 -22.62 17.07 -117.70
N LEU A 46 -21.52 16.79 -118.41
CA LEU A 46 -20.22 16.47 -117.80
C LEU A 46 -19.64 17.63 -116.97
N PHE A 47 -19.87 18.87 -117.39
CA PHE A 47 -19.44 20.05 -116.63
C PHE A 47 -20.22 20.20 -115.32
N MET A 48 -21.56 20.07 -115.36
CA MET A 48 -22.40 20.07 -114.15
C MET A 48 -21.99 18.94 -113.19
N GLN A 49 -21.79 17.72 -113.70
CA GLN A 49 -21.33 16.58 -112.89
C GLN A 49 -19.97 16.88 -112.23
N LYS A 50 -19.02 17.48 -112.95
CA LYS A 50 -17.71 17.84 -112.37
C LYS A 50 -17.79 19.03 -111.39
N GLU A 51 -18.73 19.96 -111.57
CA GLU A 51 -19.02 21.00 -110.56
C GLU A 51 -19.68 20.41 -109.30
N GLU A 52 -20.61 19.45 -109.44
CA GLU A 52 -21.22 18.73 -108.32
C GLU A 52 -20.18 17.88 -107.55
N GLU A 53 -19.30 17.17 -108.27
CA GLU A 53 -18.16 16.46 -107.65
C GLU A 53 -17.22 17.43 -106.91
N LEU A 54 -16.83 18.56 -107.53
CA LEU A 54 -15.96 19.56 -106.91
C LEU A 54 -16.63 20.26 -105.71
N GLN A 55 -17.95 20.38 -105.69
CA GLN A 55 -18.70 20.90 -104.55
C GLN A 55 -18.75 19.87 -103.41
N GLY A 56 -18.97 18.59 -103.72
CA GLY A 56 -18.89 17.51 -102.74
C GLY A 56 -17.49 17.35 -102.14
N GLU A 57 -16.42 17.48 -102.94
CA GLU A 57 -15.03 17.51 -102.47
C GLU A 57 -14.76 18.70 -101.52
N ARG A 58 -15.36 19.89 -101.78
CA ARG A 58 -15.25 21.06 -100.90
C ARG A 58 -15.97 20.86 -99.57
N GLU A 59 -17.22 20.41 -99.60
CA GLU A 59 -18.02 20.18 -98.39
C GLU A 59 -17.38 19.09 -97.50
N GLN A 60 -16.84 18.04 -98.10
CA GLN A 60 -16.03 17.04 -97.38
C GLN A 60 -14.76 17.65 -96.78
N ARG A 61 -14.06 18.54 -97.51
CA ARG A 61 -12.85 19.20 -96.98
C ARG A 61 -13.18 20.15 -95.84
N GLU A 62 -14.27 20.91 -95.92
CA GLU A 62 -14.71 21.82 -94.85
C GLU A 62 -15.14 21.05 -93.59
N ALA A 63 -15.88 19.95 -93.75
CA ALA A 63 -16.22 19.06 -92.63
C ALA A 63 -14.97 18.41 -92.00
N LEU A 64 -13.96 18.04 -92.81
CA LEU A 64 -12.68 17.54 -92.30
C LEU A 64 -11.89 18.63 -91.58
N GLU A 65 -11.82 19.86 -92.11
CA GLU A 65 -11.18 21.01 -91.44
C GLU A 65 -11.86 21.35 -90.11
N GLU A 66 -13.19 21.28 -90.02
CA GLU A 66 -13.93 21.47 -88.76
C GLU A 66 -13.65 20.33 -87.77
N SER A 67 -13.63 19.07 -88.24
CA SER A 67 -13.28 17.92 -87.40
C SER A 67 -11.86 18.02 -86.83
N LEU A 68 -10.91 18.52 -87.63
CA LEU A 68 -9.53 18.76 -87.19
C LEU A 68 -9.45 19.89 -86.16
N ARG A 69 -10.16 21.01 -86.37
CA ARG A 69 -10.22 22.11 -85.38
C ARG A 69 -10.83 21.63 -84.06
N ARG A 70 -11.85 20.78 -84.10
CA ARG A 70 -12.45 20.17 -82.92
C ARG A 70 -11.48 19.24 -82.19
N LEU A 71 -10.87 18.29 -82.89
CA LEU A 71 -9.88 17.37 -82.29
C LEU A 71 -8.65 18.11 -81.74
N GLN A 72 -8.24 19.20 -82.38
CA GLN A 72 -7.19 20.09 -81.88
C GLN A 72 -7.59 20.75 -80.56
N ALA A 73 -8.83 21.27 -80.44
CA ALA A 73 -9.33 21.86 -79.21
C ALA A 73 -9.47 20.82 -78.07
N GLU A 74 -10.03 19.64 -78.36
CA GLU A 74 -10.14 18.53 -77.40
C GLU A 74 -8.74 18.05 -76.92
N LEU A 75 -7.74 18.04 -77.81
CA LEU A 75 -6.35 17.74 -77.48
C LEU A 75 -5.69 18.83 -76.61
N ASP A 76 -5.90 20.10 -76.91
CA ASP A 76 -5.33 21.22 -76.15
C ASP A 76 -6.01 21.41 -74.78
N GLU A 77 -7.30 21.07 -74.65
CA GLU A 77 -7.99 20.92 -73.36
C GLU A 77 -7.42 19.75 -72.55
N ALA A 78 -7.27 18.56 -73.15
CA ALA A 78 -6.67 17.40 -72.48
C ALA A 78 -5.23 17.66 -72.02
N ARG A 79 -4.43 18.41 -72.80
CA ARG A 79 -3.09 18.89 -72.40
C ARG A 79 -3.15 19.82 -71.20
N SER A 80 -4.06 20.78 -71.20
CA SER A 80 -4.27 21.73 -70.09
C SER A 80 -4.63 21.00 -68.79
N LEU A 81 -5.62 20.10 -68.85
CA LEU A 81 -6.03 19.26 -67.72
C LEU A 81 -4.89 18.37 -67.20
N THR A 82 -4.10 17.79 -68.11
CA THR A 82 -2.91 16.99 -67.73
C THR A 82 -1.88 17.84 -66.97
N MET A 83 -1.55 19.04 -67.48
CA MET A 83 -0.59 19.94 -66.85
C MET A 83 -1.07 20.44 -65.47
N VAL A 84 -2.37 20.67 -65.31
CA VAL A 84 -2.97 21.01 -64.01
C VAL A 84 -2.87 19.83 -63.04
N ALA A 85 -3.19 18.61 -63.47
CA ALA A 85 -3.07 17.41 -62.64
C ALA A 85 -1.60 17.11 -62.25
N GLU A 86 -0.65 17.30 -63.16
CA GLU A 86 0.79 17.19 -62.85
C GLU A 86 1.23 18.24 -61.82
N CYS A 87 0.81 19.49 -61.99
CA CYS A 87 1.10 20.57 -61.03
C CYS A 87 0.48 20.29 -59.65
N GLN A 88 -0.76 19.79 -59.58
CA GLN A 88 -1.40 19.39 -58.33
C GLN A 88 -0.63 18.26 -57.64
N ARG A 89 -0.34 17.17 -58.37
CA ARG A 89 0.46 16.03 -57.91
C ARG A 89 1.85 16.45 -57.41
N GLU A 90 2.49 17.44 -58.04
CA GLU A 90 3.80 17.93 -57.60
C GLU A 90 3.72 18.80 -56.35
N ASN A 91 2.72 19.67 -56.23
CA ASN A 91 2.46 20.39 -54.98
C ASN A 91 2.16 19.42 -53.82
N GLU A 92 1.34 18.39 -54.04
CA GLU A 92 1.07 17.34 -53.05
C GLU A 92 2.36 16.65 -52.61
N LEU A 93 3.17 16.16 -53.57
CA LEU A 93 4.46 15.54 -53.27
C LEU A 93 5.44 16.50 -52.57
N GLU A 94 5.43 17.80 -52.87
CA GLU A 94 6.24 18.80 -52.16
C GLU A 94 5.76 19.00 -50.71
N THR A 95 4.44 19.03 -50.48
CA THR A 95 3.89 19.10 -49.11
C THR A 95 4.20 17.85 -48.30
N GLU A 96 4.10 16.66 -48.90
CA GLU A 96 4.50 15.40 -48.24
C GLU A 96 6.00 15.38 -47.96
N ARG A 97 6.85 15.71 -48.96
CA ARG A 97 8.30 15.87 -48.75
C ARG A 97 8.62 16.90 -47.67
N ARG A 98 7.76 17.90 -47.45
CA ARG A 98 7.92 18.88 -46.37
C ARG A 98 7.56 18.27 -45.01
N LYS A 99 6.38 17.63 -44.87
CA LYS A 99 5.98 16.91 -43.64
C LYS A 99 7.05 15.91 -43.22
N HIS A 100 7.49 15.03 -44.13
CA HIS A 100 8.53 14.03 -43.86
C HIS A 100 9.88 14.68 -43.44
N ARG A 101 10.22 15.87 -43.93
CA ARG A 101 11.41 16.62 -43.47
C ARG A 101 11.23 17.23 -42.07
N GLU A 102 10.05 17.76 -41.77
CA GLU A 102 9.71 18.34 -40.47
C GLU A 102 9.58 17.24 -39.39
N GLU A 103 9.02 16.09 -39.73
CA GLU A 103 8.99 14.86 -38.91
C GLU A 103 10.39 14.29 -38.66
N LEU A 104 11.23 14.14 -39.70
CA LEU A 104 12.61 13.70 -39.54
C LEU A 104 13.43 14.67 -38.67
N ALA A 105 13.20 15.98 -38.79
CA ALA A 105 13.84 16.98 -37.93
C ALA A 105 13.37 16.84 -36.46
N SER A 106 12.06 16.62 -36.24
CA SER A 106 11.47 16.39 -34.92
C SER A 106 12.02 15.12 -34.26
N LEU A 107 12.02 13.98 -34.98
CA LEU A 107 12.57 12.71 -34.50
C LEU A 107 14.09 12.83 -34.22
N GLN A 108 14.84 13.52 -35.07
CA GLN A 108 16.26 13.80 -34.80
C GLN A 108 16.47 14.72 -33.60
N HIS A 109 15.55 15.62 -33.29
CA HIS A 109 15.61 16.47 -32.11
C HIS A 109 15.36 15.65 -30.84
N ILE A 110 14.29 14.85 -30.82
CA ILE A 110 13.92 13.97 -29.70
C ILE A 110 15.05 12.95 -29.43
N LEU A 111 15.63 12.34 -30.48
CA LEU A 111 16.77 11.44 -30.34
C LEU A 111 18.02 12.14 -29.80
N LYS A 112 18.28 13.40 -30.17
CA LYS A 112 19.39 14.20 -29.62
C LYS A 112 19.15 14.58 -28.16
N GLU A 113 17.92 14.88 -27.76
CA GLU A 113 17.60 15.20 -26.38
C GLU A 113 17.64 13.97 -25.48
N ASN A 114 17.05 12.85 -25.91
CA ASN A 114 17.09 11.58 -25.19
C ASN A 114 18.53 11.06 -25.03
N THR A 115 19.36 11.12 -26.08
CA THR A 115 20.79 10.75 -25.97
C THR A 115 21.58 11.72 -25.09
N GLN A 116 21.31 13.03 -25.11
CA GLN A 116 21.89 13.96 -24.14
C GLN A 116 21.42 13.69 -22.71
N GLU A 117 20.17 13.27 -22.50
CA GLU A 117 19.65 12.89 -21.19
C GLU A 117 20.28 11.60 -20.67
N ALA A 118 20.45 10.58 -21.53
CA ALA A 118 21.21 9.37 -21.21
C ALA A 118 22.67 9.68 -20.84
N LEU A 119 23.31 10.64 -21.52
CA LEU A 119 24.65 11.13 -21.16
C LEU A 119 24.65 11.91 -19.83
N ARG A 120 23.60 12.71 -19.55
CA ARG A 120 23.44 13.43 -18.27
C ARG A 120 23.22 12.46 -17.11
N SER A 121 22.40 11.41 -17.28
CA SER A 121 22.16 10.40 -16.24
C SER A 121 23.37 9.50 -16.04
N SER A 122 24.03 9.05 -17.11
CA SER A 122 25.32 8.36 -17.03
C SER A 122 26.34 9.19 -16.23
N SER A 123 26.47 10.48 -16.52
CA SER A 123 27.39 11.37 -15.80
C SER A 123 26.93 11.72 -14.37
N ARG A 124 25.68 11.43 -13.97
CA ARG A 124 25.27 11.43 -12.55
C ARG A 124 25.74 10.14 -11.87
N TYR A 125 25.44 8.98 -12.46
CA TYR A 125 25.86 7.68 -11.93
C TYR A 125 27.39 7.55 -11.80
N GLU A 126 28.18 8.06 -12.76
CA GLU A 126 29.64 8.13 -12.65
C GLU A 126 30.10 8.94 -11.41
N LYS A 127 29.45 10.08 -11.14
CA LYS A 127 29.75 10.93 -9.98
C LYS A 127 29.32 10.29 -8.66
N GLU A 128 28.24 9.52 -8.67
CA GLU A 128 27.78 8.75 -7.50
C GLU A 128 28.67 7.54 -7.25
N MET A 129 29.04 6.77 -8.27
CA MET A 129 30.06 5.71 -8.16
C MET A 129 31.40 6.25 -7.65
N ALA A 130 31.82 7.45 -8.10
CA ALA A 130 33.01 8.11 -7.58
C ALA A 130 32.87 8.60 -6.12
N ARG A 131 31.64 8.93 -5.66
CA ARG A 131 31.35 9.23 -4.24
C ARG A 131 31.37 7.96 -3.40
N TYR A 132 30.69 6.90 -3.82
CA TYR A 132 30.67 5.61 -3.13
C TYR A 132 32.07 4.98 -3.06
N LYS A 133 32.88 5.07 -4.12
CA LYS A 133 34.28 4.62 -4.08
C LYS A 133 35.09 5.39 -3.04
N LYS A 134 34.97 6.72 -3.00
CA LYS A 134 35.62 7.56 -1.98
C LYS A 134 35.11 7.32 -0.56
N LEU A 135 33.87 6.85 -0.40
CA LEU A 135 33.33 6.45 0.89
C LEU A 135 33.86 5.07 1.32
N SER A 136 34.00 4.12 0.39
CA SER A 136 34.66 2.84 0.64
C SER A 136 36.13 3.04 1.00
N GLU A 137 36.88 3.82 0.21
CA GLU A 137 38.28 4.18 0.46
C GLU A 137 38.47 4.83 1.85
N LYS A 138 37.48 5.61 2.32
CA LYS A 138 37.46 6.15 3.69
C LYS A 138 37.13 5.11 4.74
N LEU A 139 36.07 4.34 4.59
CA LEU A 139 35.70 3.29 5.56
C LEU A 139 36.79 2.21 5.68
N GLU A 140 37.54 1.94 4.59
CA GLU A 140 38.72 1.09 4.58
C GLU A 140 39.90 1.73 5.34
N GLN A 141 40.07 3.06 5.27
CA GLN A 141 41.02 3.81 6.10
C GLN A 141 40.59 3.83 7.56
N ASP A 142 39.35 4.19 7.87
CA ASP A 142 38.78 4.20 9.23
C ASP A 142 38.89 2.81 9.88
N LEU A 143 38.60 1.73 9.15
CA LEU A 143 38.77 0.35 9.63
C LEU A 143 40.25 -0.06 9.76
N HIS A 144 41.16 0.52 8.99
CA HIS A 144 42.60 0.29 9.17
C HIS A 144 43.10 1.05 10.41
N GLU A 145 42.72 2.31 10.58
CA GLU A 145 43.04 3.13 11.74
C GLU A 145 42.50 2.48 13.03
N LEU A 146 41.23 2.09 13.07
CA LEU A 146 40.63 1.37 14.20
C LEU A 146 41.34 0.04 14.50
N ARG A 147 41.78 -0.71 13.48
CA ARG A 147 42.60 -1.93 13.70
C ARG A 147 43.98 -1.61 14.24
N THR A 148 44.62 -0.53 13.80
CA THR A 148 45.92 -0.10 14.35
C THR A 148 45.79 0.49 15.76
N GLN A 149 44.69 1.18 16.08
CA GLN A 149 44.36 1.63 17.43
C GLN A 149 44.11 0.42 18.34
N GLN A 150 43.29 -0.55 17.91
CA GLN A 150 43.04 -1.77 18.67
C GLN A 150 44.32 -2.59 18.89
N ALA A 151 45.21 -2.66 17.90
CA ALA A 151 46.53 -3.29 18.03
C ALA A 151 47.44 -2.51 19.00
N GLN A 152 47.44 -1.18 18.94
CA GLN A 152 48.21 -0.34 19.86
C GLN A 152 47.65 -0.38 21.28
N GLU A 153 46.33 -0.48 21.47
CA GLU A 153 45.71 -0.68 22.79
C GLU A 153 46.00 -2.08 23.33
N SER A 154 46.02 -3.12 22.50
CA SER A 154 46.43 -4.46 22.95
C SER A 154 47.93 -4.52 23.30
N ASP A 155 48.82 -4.01 22.45
CA ASP A 155 50.27 -4.05 22.72
C ASP A 155 50.63 -3.15 23.92
N ASN A 156 50.16 -1.89 23.97
CA ASN A 156 50.47 -0.99 25.09
C ASN A 156 49.80 -1.39 26.41
N SER A 157 48.70 -2.16 26.40
CA SER A 157 48.12 -2.69 27.65
C SER A 157 48.76 -4.02 28.08
N VAL A 158 49.18 -4.87 27.14
CA VAL A 158 49.83 -6.15 27.46
C VAL A 158 51.31 -5.96 27.83
N GLU A 159 52.11 -5.26 27.02
CA GLU A 159 53.54 -5.05 27.30
C GLU A 159 53.74 -4.24 28.58
N ASN A 160 53.02 -3.13 28.76
CA ASN A 160 53.18 -2.24 29.91
C ASN A 160 52.69 -2.89 31.22
N LEU A 161 51.64 -3.73 31.16
CA LEU A 161 51.17 -4.48 32.33
C LEU A 161 52.09 -5.67 32.65
N GLU A 162 52.55 -6.45 31.65
CA GLU A 162 53.52 -7.53 31.87
C GLU A 162 54.85 -6.97 32.42
N GLU A 163 55.37 -5.86 31.89
CA GLU A 163 56.66 -5.32 32.33
C GLU A 163 56.60 -4.60 33.67
N SER A 164 55.49 -3.92 34.01
CA SER A 164 55.28 -3.36 35.36
C SER A 164 55.19 -4.48 36.39
N MET A 165 54.31 -5.47 36.18
CA MET A 165 54.15 -6.60 37.11
C MET A 165 55.45 -7.41 37.25
N ARG A 166 56.14 -7.74 36.16
CA ARG A 166 57.41 -8.51 36.23
C ARG A 166 58.54 -7.79 36.95
N LYS A 167 58.54 -6.46 37.03
CA LYS A 167 59.57 -5.71 37.78
C LYS A 167 59.17 -5.54 39.24
N GLU A 168 57.98 -5.02 39.50
CA GLU A 168 57.53 -4.67 40.85
C GLU A 168 57.31 -5.92 41.72
N ASP A 169 56.62 -6.96 41.21
CA ASP A 169 56.44 -8.20 41.97
C ASP A 169 57.78 -8.91 42.22
N ALA A 170 58.68 -8.93 41.24
CA ALA A 170 59.93 -9.67 41.36
C ALA A 170 60.93 -9.03 42.37
N GLU A 171 60.96 -7.71 42.49
CA GLU A 171 61.78 -7.02 43.50
C GLU A 171 61.08 -6.92 44.86
N MET A 172 59.75 -6.74 44.90
CA MET A 172 59.00 -6.82 46.16
C MET A 172 59.08 -8.23 46.77
N LEU A 173 58.88 -9.28 45.98
CA LEU A 173 59.04 -10.65 46.45
C LEU A 173 60.48 -10.95 46.87
N ARG A 174 61.53 -10.48 46.16
CA ARG A 174 62.92 -10.70 46.62
C ARG A 174 63.23 -9.94 47.93
N SER A 175 62.73 -8.72 48.09
CA SER A 175 62.95 -7.91 49.30
C SER A 175 62.13 -8.36 50.51
N LEU A 176 61.02 -9.08 50.32
CA LEU A 176 60.25 -9.72 51.38
C LEU A 176 60.70 -11.16 51.65
N VAL A 177 60.88 -11.98 50.62
CA VAL A 177 61.16 -13.42 50.76
C VAL A 177 62.53 -13.69 51.38
N VAL A 178 63.59 -12.93 51.07
CA VAL A 178 64.91 -13.20 51.68
C VAL A 178 64.90 -12.91 53.19
N PRO A 179 64.42 -11.75 53.69
CA PRO A 179 64.19 -11.56 55.13
C PRO A 179 63.20 -12.56 55.72
N LEU A 180 62.13 -12.93 55.02
CA LEU A 180 61.20 -13.95 55.49
C LEU A 180 61.82 -15.36 55.52
N GLU A 181 62.80 -15.70 54.68
CA GLU A 181 63.51 -16.98 54.72
C GLU A 181 64.51 -17.03 55.88
N GLU A 182 65.21 -15.92 56.16
CA GLU A 182 66.05 -15.76 57.35
C GLU A 182 65.22 -15.75 58.64
N GLU A 183 64.10 -15.01 58.66
CA GLU A 183 63.14 -15.05 59.77
C GLU A 183 62.47 -16.41 59.90
N ILE A 184 62.09 -17.11 58.82
CA ILE A 184 61.55 -18.48 58.88
C ILE A 184 62.63 -19.47 59.36
N GLY A 185 63.92 -19.23 59.10
CA GLY A 185 65.03 -19.96 59.72
C GLY A 185 65.05 -19.76 61.24
N ALA A 186 65.19 -18.50 61.68
CA ALA A 186 65.21 -18.14 63.10
C ALA A 186 63.91 -18.48 63.84
N LEU A 187 62.77 -18.45 63.15
CA LEU A 187 61.45 -18.85 63.65
C LEU A 187 61.29 -20.36 63.64
N LYS A 188 61.93 -21.16 62.78
CA LYS A 188 61.93 -22.63 62.89
C LYS A 188 62.81 -23.11 64.04
N ASP A 189 63.91 -22.42 64.34
CA ASP A 189 64.72 -22.72 65.52
C ASP A 189 64.05 -22.25 66.82
N LYS A 190 63.42 -21.08 66.82
CA LYS A 190 62.51 -20.68 67.91
C LYS A 190 61.32 -21.61 68.03
N LEU A 191 60.68 -22.02 66.93
CA LEU A 191 59.50 -22.90 66.94
C LEU A 191 59.84 -24.23 67.58
N ARG A 192 60.99 -24.85 67.25
CA ARG A 192 61.46 -26.04 67.96
C ARG A 192 61.65 -25.80 69.47
N SER A 193 62.25 -24.67 69.85
CA SER A 193 62.41 -24.28 71.26
C SER A 193 61.09 -23.90 71.96
N THR A 194 60.06 -23.49 71.22
CA THR A 194 58.72 -23.17 71.75
C THR A 194 57.74 -24.31 71.62
N ASP A 195 57.96 -25.33 70.79
CA ASP A 195 57.20 -26.58 70.76
C ASP A 195 57.49 -27.38 72.02
N GLU A 196 58.76 -27.43 72.44
CA GLU A 196 59.17 -27.96 73.75
C GLU A 196 58.57 -27.18 74.94
N GLN A 197 58.07 -25.96 74.73
CA GLN A 197 57.34 -25.16 75.73
C GLN A 197 55.82 -25.26 75.56
N LEU A 198 55.30 -25.34 74.33
CA LEU A 198 53.89 -25.54 74.01
C LEU A 198 53.40 -26.89 74.50
N HIS A 199 54.23 -27.93 74.43
CA HIS A 199 53.89 -29.23 75.01
C HIS A 199 53.68 -29.17 76.55
N VAL A 200 54.15 -28.11 77.22
CA VAL A 200 53.86 -27.78 78.63
C VAL A 200 52.64 -26.86 78.77
N TYR A 201 52.39 -25.95 77.82
CA TYR A 201 51.22 -25.05 77.84
C TYR A 201 49.92 -25.67 77.33
N GLU A 202 49.93 -26.62 76.40
CA GLU A 202 48.74 -27.36 75.94
C GLU A 202 48.13 -28.20 77.08
N ALA A 203 48.99 -28.74 77.95
CA ALA A 203 48.59 -29.37 79.21
C ALA A 203 47.83 -28.42 80.16
N ALA A 204 48.00 -27.10 80.02
CA ALA A 204 47.25 -26.08 80.75
C ALA A 204 46.05 -25.51 79.95
N PHE A 205 46.15 -25.37 78.63
CA PHE A 205 45.14 -24.72 77.80
C PHE A 205 43.85 -25.54 77.66
N SER A 206 43.95 -26.88 77.77
CA SER A 206 42.80 -27.79 77.85
C SER A 206 41.81 -27.48 79.00
N GLY A 207 42.23 -26.70 80.01
CA GLY A 207 41.36 -26.22 81.08
C GLY A 207 40.50 -24.99 80.73
N LEU A 208 40.91 -24.18 79.74
CA LEU A 208 40.38 -22.81 79.57
C LEU A 208 39.19 -22.70 78.60
N VAL A 209 39.06 -23.62 77.64
CA VAL A 209 38.07 -23.58 76.54
C VAL A 209 36.61 -23.79 77.03
N ARG A 210 36.37 -23.95 78.33
CA ARG A 210 35.03 -24.12 78.93
C ARG A 210 34.36 -22.80 79.37
N GLY A 211 35.03 -21.66 79.23
CA GLY A 211 34.52 -20.38 79.77
C GLY A 211 34.81 -19.18 78.88
N LEU A 212 33.89 -18.89 77.95
CA LEU A 212 33.44 -17.55 77.51
C LEU A 212 32.41 -17.73 76.39
N GLY A 213 31.21 -17.15 76.53
CA GLY A 213 30.13 -17.30 75.56
C GLY A 213 29.63 -15.96 75.03
N SER A 214 29.38 -15.87 73.71
CA SER A 214 28.78 -14.72 73.04
C SER A 214 27.51 -15.15 72.28
N GLY A 215 26.35 -14.82 72.87
CA GLY A 215 25.04 -15.42 72.54
C GLY A 215 24.38 -14.97 71.23
N SER A 216 25.12 -14.74 70.15
CA SER A 216 24.56 -14.42 68.82
C SER A 216 25.00 -15.40 67.74
N LEU A 217 26.23 -15.92 67.80
CA LEU A 217 26.69 -17.01 66.93
C LEU A 217 26.32 -18.40 67.48
N GLY A 218 26.00 -18.47 68.77
CA GLY A 218 25.78 -19.73 69.51
C GLY A 218 24.66 -20.62 68.95
N ASP A 219 23.55 -20.04 68.49
CA ASP A 219 22.40 -20.82 67.98
C ASP A 219 22.54 -21.26 66.52
N ALA A 220 23.43 -20.64 65.75
CA ALA A 220 23.82 -21.14 64.43
C ALA A 220 24.82 -22.31 64.51
N ILE A 221 25.63 -22.35 65.57
CA ILE A 221 26.65 -23.39 65.83
C ILE A 221 26.07 -24.59 66.64
N ARG A 222 24.90 -24.44 67.28
CA ARG A 222 24.31 -25.45 68.17
C ARG A 222 23.94 -26.77 67.44
N GLY A 223 24.91 -27.67 67.34
CA GLY A 223 24.76 -29.00 66.75
C GLY A 223 25.35 -29.17 65.33
N LYS A 224 26.07 -28.17 64.81
CA LYS A 224 26.75 -28.23 63.50
C LYS A 224 28.26 -28.10 63.67
N SER A 225 29.05 -28.82 62.89
CA SER A 225 30.51 -28.65 62.91
C SER A 225 30.94 -27.30 62.31
N PRO A 226 32.11 -26.76 62.68
CA PRO A 226 32.63 -25.52 62.07
C PRO A 226 32.76 -25.59 60.55
N ALA A 227 33.00 -26.79 59.98
CA ALA A 227 33.06 -27.00 58.54
C ALA A 227 31.68 -26.84 57.86
N GLU A 228 30.60 -27.31 58.48
CA GLU A 228 29.23 -27.11 57.97
C GLU A 228 28.81 -25.63 58.01
N VAL A 229 29.26 -24.89 59.03
CA VAL A 229 28.95 -23.46 59.18
C VAL A 229 29.70 -22.64 58.13
N LEU A 230 30.96 -22.98 57.83
CA LEU A 230 31.72 -22.38 56.72
C LEU A 230 31.12 -22.74 55.36
N GLY A 231 30.83 -24.03 55.11
CA GLY A 231 30.20 -24.46 53.85
C GLY A 231 28.87 -23.76 53.57
N HIS A 232 28.00 -23.60 54.58
CA HIS A 232 26.74 -22.86 54.44
C HIS A 232 26.92 -21.34 54.25
N LEU A 233 28.10 -20.77 54.55
CA LEU A 233 28.45 -19.40 54.20
C LEU A 233 28.99 -19.31 52.77
N ASP A 234 29.81 -20.28 52.34
CA ASP A 234 30.31 -20.38 50.96
C ASP A 234 29.17 -20.68 49.95
N ASP A 235 28.19 -21.52 50.31
CA ASP A 235 26.97 -21.77 49.53
C ASP A 235 26.18 -20.46 49.33
N LYS A 236 26.04 -19.66 50.39
CA LYS A 236 25.35 -18.36 50.33
C LYS A 236 26.15 -17.33 49.53
N LEU A 237 27.47 -17.28 49.69
CA LEU A 237 28.34 -16.41 48.91
C LEU A 237 28.25 -16.76 47.42
N THR A 238 28.31 -18.06 47.10
CA THR A 238 28.18 -18.58 45.73
C THR A 238 26.81 -18.25 45.13
N SER A 239 25.73 -18.44 45.89
CA SER A 239 24.36 -18.09 45.46
C SER A 239 24.20 -16.58 45.20
N LEU A 240 24.75 -15.72 46.06
CA LEU A 240 24.77 -14.27 45.85
C LEU A 240 25.61 -13.85 44.65
N CYS A 241 26.76 -14.50 44.42
CA CYS A 241 27.60 -14.27 43.24
C CYS A 241 26.89 -14.69 41.94
N GLN A 242 26.16 -15.81 41.95
CA GLN A 242 25.33 -16.25 40.81
C GLN A 242 24.20 -15.26 40.52
N GLY A 243 23.49 -14.78 41.55
CA GLY A 243 22.47 -13.73 41.40
C GLY A 243 23.04 -12.43 40.81
N LEU A 244 24.22 -12.00 41.31
CA LEU A 244 24.92 -10.82 40.78
C LEU A 244 25.42 -11.00 39.34
N GLN A 245 25.75 -12.23 38.91
CA GLN A 245 26.08 -12.51 37.51
C GLN A 245 24.83 -12.53 36.62
N ALA A 246 23.70 -13.05 37.10
CA ALA A 246 22.43 -13.00 36.38
C ALA A 246 21.96 -11.55 36.15
N GLU A 247 22.07 -10.68 37.16
CA GLU A 247 21.75 -9.24 37.04
C GLU A 247 22.73 -8.48 36.13
N LYS A 248 23.99 -8.92 36.02
CA LYS A 248 24.94 -8.37 35.03
C LYS A 248 24.61 -8.79 33.62
N ALA A 249 24.16 -10.04 33.42
CA ALA A 249 23.72 -10.54 32.11
C ALA A 249 22.43 -9.84 31.64
N SER A 250 21.39 -9.81 32.49
CA SER A 250 20.11 -9.15 32.18
C SER A 250 20.29 -7.66 31.84
N ARG A 251 21.22 -6.99 32.54
CA ARG A 251 21.60 -5.60 32.26
C ARG A 251 22.33 -5.46 30.91
N SER A 252 23.26 -6.36 30.59
CA SER A 252 23.94 -6.36 29.28
C SER A 252 22.95 -6.57 28.13
N ASP A 253 21.97 -7.46 28.30
CA ASP A 253 20.91 -7.67 27.32
C ASP A 253 20.02 -6.42 27.17
N LEU A 254 19.66 -5.76 28.28
CA LEU A 254 18.93 -4.49 28.27
C LEU A 254 19.70 -3.37 27.56
N GLU A 255 20.99 -3.23 27.82
CA GLU A 255 21.86 -2.24 27.17
C GLU A 255 22.00 -2.54 25.66
N MET A 256 22.06 -3.83 25.26
CA MET A 256 21.98 -4.26 23.85
C MET A 256 20.61 -3.95 23.21
N TYR A 257 19.49 -4.24 23.88
CA TYR A 257 18.16 -3.90 23.37
C TYR A 257 17.98 -2.39 23.18
N VAL A 258 18.47 -1.58 24.12
CA VAL A 258 18.47 -0.11 24.01
C VAL A 258 19.36 0.37 22.86
N ALA A 259 20.52 -0.25 22.64
CA ALA A 259 21.35 0.06 21.47
C ALA A 259 20.62 -0.25 20.15
N VAL A 260 20.05 -1.45 20.00
CA VAL A 260 19.31 -1.88 18.80
C VAL A 260 18.11 -0.97 18.53
N LEU A 261 17.32 -0.62 19.56
CA LEU A 261 16.17 0.29 19.43
C LEU A 261 16.61 1.71 19.02
N ASN A 262 17.74 2.20 19.51
CA ASN A 262 18.29 3.49 19.07
C ASN A 262 18.81 3.42 17.62
N THR A 263 19.45 2.33 17.19
CA THR A 263 19.87 2.15 15.78
C THR A 263 18.67 2.03 14.85
N GLN A 264 17.61 1.30 15.23
CA GLN A 264 16.36 1.25 14.46
C GLN A 264 15.73 2.64 14.36
N LYS A 265 15.71 3.40 15.47
CA LYS A 265 15.21 4.78 15.49
C LYS A 265 16.01 5.70 14.55
N THR A 266 17.35 5.62 14.53
CA THR A 266 18.16 6.45 13.61
C THR A 266 17.94 6.06 12.14
N VAL A 267 17.84 4.77 11.82
CA VAL A 267 17.54 4.33 10.44
C VAL A 267 16.17 4.82 9.98
N ILE A 268 15.12 4.66 10.81
CA ILE A 268 13.77 5.15 10.50
C ILE A 268 13.74 6.69 10.36
N GLN A 269 14.51 7.41 11.18
CA GLN A 269 14.65 8.85 11.09
C GLN A 269 15.32 9.27 9.77
N GLU A 270 16.43 8.62 9.38
CA GLU A 270 17.11 8.86 8.11
C GLU A 270 16.22 8.53 6.91
N ASP A 271 15.53 7.39 6.91
CA ASP A 271 14.66 7.00 5.80
C ASP A 271 13.45 7.94 5.66
N MET A 272 12.88 8.43 6.76
CA MET A 272 11.86 9.48 6.74
C MET A 272 12.42 10.79 6.14
N ASP A 273 13.63 11.21 6.50
CA ASP A 273 14.25 12.43 5.99
C ASP A 273 14.73 12.30 4.53
N ARG A 274 15.08 11.09 4.07
CA ARG A 274 15.26 10.75 2.64
C ARG A 274 13.95 10.86 1.87
N LEU A 275 12.88 10.21 2.34
CA LEU A 275 11.54 10.27 1.71
C LEU A 275 10.99 11.70 1.64
N ARG A 276 11.24 12.54 2.65
CA ARG A 276 10.90 13.98 2.64
C ARG A 276 11.64 14.73 1.53
N LYS A 277 12.91 14.43 1.31
CA LYS A 277 13.73 15.03 0.26
C LYS A 277 13.30 14.57 -1.14
N GLU A 278 13.04 13.28 -1.32
CA GLU A 278 12.51 12.70 -2.57
C GLU A 278 11.14 13.31 -2.92
N LEU A 279 10.24 13.42 -1.94
CA LEU A 279 8.95 14.12 -2.12
C LEU A 279 9.13 15.58 -2.54
N GLY A 280 10.11 16.29 -1.95
CA GLY A 280 10.46 17.65 -2.35
C GLY A 280 10.93 17.74 -3.81
N GLU A 281 11.82 16.84 -4.24
CA GLU A 281 12.31 16.77 -5.61
C GLU A 281 11.20 16.43 -6.62
N VAL A 282 10.27 15.53 -6.25
CA VAL A 282 9.07 15.22 -7.05
C VAL A 282 8.13 16.44 -7.14
N CYS A 283 7.93 17.19 -6.06
CA CYS A 283 7.15 18.43 -6.10
C CYS A 283 7.81 19.51 -6.98
N GLU A 284 9.14 19.65 -6.95
CA GLU A 284 9.85 20.55 -7.88
C GLU A 284 9.74 20.13 -9.34
N LEU A 285 9.77 18.82 -9.64
CA LEU A 285 9.55 18.27 -10.97
C LEU A 285 8.12 18.56 -11.46
N LEU A 286 7.11 18.27 -10.65
CA LEU A 286 5.71 18.54 -10.99
C LEU A 286 5.45 20.04 -11.23
N GLU A 287 6.04 20.92 -10.42
CA GLU A 287 5.95 22.38 -10.64
C GLU A 287 6.76 22.84 -11.87
N ARG A 288 7.77 22.10 -12.33
CA ARG A 288 8.48 22.36 -13.58
C ARG A 288 7.62 21.97 -14.79
N GLU A 289 7.07 20.76 -14.80
CA GLU A 289 6.14 20.29 -15.83
C GLU A 289 4.91 21.18 -15.97
N LYS A 290 4.30 21.63 -14.85
CA LYS A 290 3.18 22.59 -14.88
C LYS A 290 3.53 23.90 -15.60
N ARG A 291 4.74 24.43 -15.39
CA ARG A 291 5.21 25.67 -16.05
C ARG A 291 5.48 25.44 -17.53
N GLU A 292 6.04 24.30 -17.90
CA GLU A 292 6.37 23.91 -19.27
C GLU A 292 5.11 23.60 -20.08
N HIS A 293 4.18 22.81 -19.54
CA HIS A 293 2.83 22.63 -20.11
C HIS A 293 2.07 23.97 -20.21
N GLY A 294 2.20 24.84 -19.21
CA GLY A 294 1.65 26.21 -19.24
C GLY A 294 2.32 27.13 -20.28
N ALA A 295 3.57 26.87 -20.68
CA ALA A 295 4.20 27.53 -21.82
C ALA A 295 3.72 26.95 -23.15
N LEU A 296 3.68 25.61 -23.26
CA LEU A 296 3.22 24.88 -24.44
C LEU A 296 1.78 25.24 -24.81
N LYS A 297 0.87 25.33 -23.83
CA LYS A 297 -0.52 25.78 -24.04
C LYS A 297 -0.57 27.20 -24.62
N ARG A 298 0.26 28.13 -24.14
CA ARG A 298 0.34 29.50 -24.69
C ARG A 298 0.89 29.53 -26.11
N THR A 299 1.91 28.72 -26.44
CA THR A 299 2.41 28.63 -27.82
C THR A 299 1.37 28.00 -28.77
N TRP A 300 0.57 27.02 -28.31
CA TRP A 300 -0.54 26.47 -29.09
C TRP A 300 -1.67 27.47 -29.29
N GLN A 301 -2.02 28.26 -28.26
CA GLN A 301 -2.99 29.36 -28.41
C GLN A 301 -2.49 30.36 -29.46
N MET A 302 -1.25 30.86 -29.35
CA MET A 302 -0.66 31.76 -30.34
C MET A 302 -0.58 31.16 -31.77
N ALA A 303 -0.44 29.84 -31.90
CA ALA A 303 -0.46 29.17 -33.20
C ALA A 303 -1.88 29.09 -33.78
N ASN A 304 -2.88 28.77 -32.95
CA ASN A 304 -4.29 28.75 -33.35
C ASN A 304 -4.79 30.17 -33.70
N ASP A 305 -4.43 31.18 -32.91
CA ASP A 305 -4.77 32.58 -33.18
C ASP A 305 -4.21 33.01 -34.54
N ARG A 306 -2.93 32.74 -34.83
CA ARG A 306 -2.31 33.00 -36.14
C ARG A 306 -2.96 32.22 -37.28
N PHE A 307 -3.39 30.98 -37.06
CA PHE A 307 -4.12 30.21 -38.06
C PHE A 307 -5.49 30.84 -38.36
N LEU A 308 -6.21 31.29 -37.33
CA LEU A 308 -7.49 31.99 -37.48
C LEU A 308 -7.31 33.36 -38.14
N GLU A 309 -6.27 34.12 -37.80
CA GLU A 309 -5.91 35.38 -38.48
C GLU A 309 -5.60 35.16 -39.97
N ALA A 310 -4.84 34.09 -40.29
CA ALA A 310 -4.52 33.72 -41.67
C ALA A 310 -5.76 33.27 -42.45
N GLN A 311 -6.64 32.45 -41.86
CA GLN A 311 -7.94 32.09 -42.46
C GLN A 311 -8.80 33.33 -42.69
N GLN A 312 -8.88 34.25 -41.73
CA GLN A 312 -9.60 35.51 -41.89
C GLN A 312 -8.96 36.43 -42.94
N ALA A 313 -7.63 36.39 -43.14
CA ALA A 313 -6.96 37.07 -44.24
C ALA A 313 -7.36 36.45 -45.60
N HIS A 314 -7.25 35.13 -45.74
CA HIS A 314 -7.67 34.41 -46.95
C HIS A 314 -9.14 34.64 -47.29
N VAL A 315 -10.05 34.65 -46.31
CA VAL A 315 -11.48 34.98 -46.54
C VAL A 315 -11.66 36.43 -47.02
N ARG A 316 -10.90 37.40 -46.47
CA ARG A 316 -10.93 38.80 -46.93
C ARG A 316 -10.37 38.95 -48.35
N ASP A 317 -9.33 38.21 -48.70
CA ASP A 317 -8.75 38.26 -50.06
C ASP A 317 -9.61 37.49 -51.08
N LEU A 318 -10.24 36.38 -50.70
CA LEU A 318 -11.30 35.74 -51.50
C LEU A 318 -12.49 36.66 -51.74
N ALA A 319 -12.90 37.44 -50.73
CA ALA A 319 -13.96 38.45 -50.88
C ALA A 319 -13.52 39.59 -51.81
N ARG A 320 -12.26 40.06 -51.73
CA ARG A 320 -11.70 41.04 -52.67
C ARG A 320 -11.69 40.51 -54.11
N LEU A 321 -11.22 39.28 -54.33
CA LEU A 321 -11.24 38.64 -55.66
C LEU A 321 -12.67 38.51 -56.20
N GLN A 322 -13.66 38.20 -55.35
CA GLN A 322 -15.07 38.17 -55.73
C GLN A 322 -15.60 39.53 -56.22
N THR A 323 -15.05 40.67 -55.76
CA THR A 323 -15.44 42.01 -56.26
C THR A 323 -14.94 42.32 -57.68
N VAL A 324 -14.00 41.53 -58.22
CA VAL A 324 -13.49 41.66 -59.60
C VAL A 324 -14.32 40.84 -60.60
N LEU A 325 -15.12 39.88 -60.11
CA LEU A 325 -16.02 39.06 -60.94
C LEU A 325 -17.20 39.88 -61.47
N THR A 326 -17.63 39.62 -62.70
CA THR A 326 -18.81 40.27 -63.27
C THR A 326 -20.10 39.78 -62.60
N GLY A 327 -21.15 40.60 -62.66
CA GLY A 327 -22.46 40.26 -62.07
C GLY A 327 -23.13 39.01 -62.67
N ASP A 328 -22.66 38.51 -63.81
CA ASP A 328 -23.09 37.23 -64.38
C ASP A 328 -22.28 36.05 -63.80
N GLN A 329 -20.96 36.20 -63.66
CA GLN A 329 -20.09 35.21 -63.03
C GLN A 329 -20.46 34.98 -61.55
N GLN A 330 -20.76 36.05 -60.81
CA GLN A 330 -21.25 35.95 -59.42
C GLN A 330 -22.59 35.20 -59.33
N ARG A 331 -23.49 35.40 -60.31
CA ARG A 331 -24.78 34.66 -60.38
C ARG A 331 -24.56 33.17 -60.69
N HIS A 332 -23.63 32.84 -61.59
CA HIS A 332 -23.32 31.45 -61.92
C HIS A 332 -22.69 30.69 -60.73
N LEU A 333 -21.73 31.29 -60.03
CA LEU A 333 -21.17 30.73 -58.79
C LEU A 333 -22.22 30.58 -57.67
N SER A 334 -23.22 31.48 -57.63
CA SER A 334 -24.35 31.38 -56.69
C SER A 334 -25.36 30.28 -57.06
N GLN A 335 -25.40 29.84 -58.32
CA GLN A 335 -26.13 28.65 -58.74
C GLN A 335 -25.36 27.37 -58.40
N LEU A 336 -24.04 27.33 -58.69
CA LEU A 336 -23.17 26.19 -58.36
C LEU A 336 -23.20 25.86 -56.86
N ARG A 337 -23.02 26.86 -55.98
CA ARG A 337 -23.16 26.71 -54.52
C ARG A 337 -24.56 26.29 -54.04
N ARG A 338 -25.59 26.38 -54.89
CA ARG A 338 -26.94 25.88 -54.59
C ARG A 338 -27.17 24.45 -55.09
N SER A 339 -26.45 24.00 -56.13
CA SER A 339 -26.45 22.60 -56.58
C SER A 339 -25.53 21.70 -55.74
N GLU A 340 -24.48 22.25 -55.12
CA GLU A 340 -23.51 21.50 -54.32
C GLU A 340 -23.96 21.20 -52.88
N ALA A 341 -25.13 21.65 -52.44
CA ALA A 341 -25.61 21.50 -51.07
C ALA A 341 -26.35 20.14 -50.86
N PRO A 342 -25.80 19.18 -50.10
CA PRO A 342 -26.49 17.91 -49.83
C PRO A 342 -27.58 18.09 -48.77
N HIS A 343 -28.50 17.12 -48.66
CA HIS A 343 -29.54 17.10 -47.63
C HIS A 343 -28.98 16.81 -46.22
N ALA A 344 -28.34 17.80 -45.59
CA ALA A 344 -27.91 17.77 -44.20
C ALA A 344 -29.04 18.20 -43.23
N GLY A 345 -30.09 17.39 -43.14
CA GLY A 345 -31.08 17.50 -42.05
C GLY A 345 -30.48 16.98 -40.73
N ALA A 346 -30.76 17.67 -39.62
CA ALA A 346 -30.41 17.27 -38.25
C ALA A 346 -28.89 17.22 -37.87
N ALA A 347 -28.22 18.37 -37.91
CA ALA A 347 -26.95 18.59 -37.19
C ALA A 347 -26.77 20.06 -36.73
N ALA A 348 -27.68 20.56 -35.87
CA ALA A 348 -27.74 21.98 -35.50
C ALA A 348 -27.92 22.26 -34.00
N THR A 349 -27.40 21.38 -33.12
CA THR A 349 -27.39 21.58 -31.66
C THR A 349 -26.06 21.12 -31.08
N LEU A 350 -25.11 22.04 -30.88
CA LEU A 350 -24.01 22.00 -29.87
C LEU A 350 -23.03 23.18 -30.08
N THR A 351 -23.48 24.41 -29.84
CA THR A 351 -22.56 25.53 -29.59
C THR A 351 -22.08 25.45 -28.14
N THR A 352 -20.89 24.91 -27.94
CA THR A 352 -20.22 24.86 -26.63
C THR A 352 -19.94 26.27 -26.13
N ARG A 353 -20.63 26.66 -25.06
CA ARG A 353 -20.38 27.89 -24.30
C ARG A 353 -19.43 27.57 -23.16
N GLU A 354 -18.16 27.87 -23.32
CA GLU A 354 -17.15 27.68 -22.27
C GLU A 354 -17.47 28.53 -21.01
N GLY A 355 -16.97 28.04 -19.87
CA GLY A 355 -17.32 28.56 -18.54
C GLY A 355 -16.61 29.85 -18.15
N ALA A 356 -17.23 30.58 -17.22
CA ALA A 356 -16.61 31.72 -16.55
C ALA A 356 -15.54 31.27 -15.53
N PRO A 357 -14.52 32.09 -15.23
CA PRO A 357 -13.54 31.79 -14.19
C PRO A 357 -14.16 31.87 -12.78
N ALA A 358 -13.58 31.12 -11.84
CA ALA A 358 -13.99 31.14 -10.44
C ALA A 358 -13.65 32.48 -9.75
N THR A 359 -14.54 32.94 -8.87
CA THR A 359 -14.35 34.16 -8.06
C THR A 359 -13.81 33.83 -6.66
N GLY A 360 -12.99 34.72 -6.12
CA GLY A 360 -12.54 34.70 -4.73
C GLY A 360 -12.99 35.96 -3.96
N SER A 361 -13.27 35.78 -2.68
CA SER A 361 -13.29 36.78 -1.59
C SER A 361 -14.01 38.14 -1.77
N GLU A 362 -15.09 38.28 -0.99
CA GLU A 362 -15.49 39.49 -0.23
C GLU A 362 -16.12 40.72 -0.95
N GLY A 363 -17.03 41.40 -0.23
CA GLY A 363 -17.67 42.68 -0.66
C GLY A 363 -19.21 42.68 -0.68
N ARG A 364 -19.85 43.18 0.38
CA ARG A 364 -21.33 43.36 0.53
C ARG A 364 -21.59 44.46 1.58
N PRO A 365 -22.69 45.26 1.58
CA PRO A 365 -23.69 45.67 0.56
C PRO A 365 -23.63 47.25 0.40
N PRO A 366 -24.69 48.09 0.32
CA PRO A 366 -26.12 47.92 -0.08
C PRO A 366 -26.72 48.99 -1.03
N GLN A 367 -27.97 48.74 -1.46
CA GLN A 367 -29.00 49.73 -1.85
C GLN A 367 -28.75 50.53 -3.17
N ALA A 368 -29.76 51.10 -3.85
CA ALA A 368 -31.18 51.30 -3.50
C ALA A 368 -32.18 51.20 -4.69
N SER A 369 -33.44 50.90 -4.35
CA SER A 369 -34.68 51.57 -4.81
C SER A 369 -35.18 51.55 -6.28
N ARG A 370 -36.45 51.11 -6.41
CA ARG A 370 -37.58 51.74 -7.15
C ARG A 370 -37.66 51.53 -8.67
N GLU A 371 -38.69 50.88 -9.22
CA GLU A 371 -40.16 51.14 -9.28
C GLU A 371 -40.56 51.85 -10.59
N SER A 372 -41.37 51.18 -11.44
CA SER A 372 -42.61 51.71 -12.07
C SER A 372 -43.27 50.66 -12.99
N HIS A 373 -44.61 50.68 -13.08
CA HIS A 373 -45.42 49.78 -13.91
C HIS A 373 -46.15 50.52 -15.04
N SER A 374 -46.18 49.93 -16.24
CA SER A 374 -47.28 49.94 -17.23
C SER A 374 -46.83 49.07 -18.42
N SER A 375 -47.49 48.00 -18.88
CA SER A 375 -48.90 47.85 -19.33
C SER A 375 -49.23 48.86 -20.43
N GLU A 376 -49.58 48.46 -21.65
CA GLU A 376 -50.79 47.67 -21.96
C GLU A 376 -50.79 47.00 -23.36
N GLN A 377 -51.73 46.06 -23.54
CA GLN A 377 -52.40 45.67 -24.81
C GLN A 377 -51.61 44.94 -25.95
N GLN A 378 -52.19 43.99 -26.72
CA GLN A 378 -53.34 43.06 -26.51
C GLN A 378 -53.45 42.01 -27.65
N HIS A 379 -54.06 40.84 -27.37
CA HIS A 379 -54.86 39.99 -28.29
C HIS A 379 -54.19 39.29 -29.53
N ALA A 380 -54.71 38.21 -30.13
CA ALA A 380 -55.87 37.32 -29.85
C ALA A 380 -55.65 35.88 -30.44
N SER A 381 -56.66 34.99 -30.38
CA SER A 381 -56.53 33.52 -30.57
C SER A 381 -57.27 32.89 -31.81
N PRO A 382 -58.20 31.91 -31.73
CA PRO A 382 -57.96 30.52 -32.20
C PRO A 382 -59.06 29.92 -33.14
N LEU A 383 -59.28 28.57 -33.08
CA LEU A 383 -60.36 27.72 -33.67
C LEU A 383 -60.03 27.10 -35.06
N ARG A 384 -60.53 25.92 -35.55
CA ARG A 384 -61.44 24.80 -35.10
C ARG A 384 -61.30 23.60 -36.10
N SER A 385 -61.89 22.38 -36.06
CA SER A 385 -62.71 21.56 -35.10
C SER A 385 -62.83 20.08 -35.60
N GLY A 386 -62.98 19.08 -34.70
CA GLY A 386 -63.56 17.73 -34.99
C GLY A 386 -62.60 16.59 -35.42
N SER A 387 -62.86 15.28 -35.20
CA SER A 387 -63.97 14.60 -34.49
C SER A 387 -63.62 13.17 -34.00
N ASP A 388 -64.43 12.65 -33.06
CA ASP A 388 -64.76 11.23 -32.76
C ASP A 388 -63.87 10.30 -31.86
N LEU A 389 -64.48 9.17 -31.47
CA LEU A 389 -64.36 8.37 -30.22
C LEU A 389 -64.48 6.84 -30.53
N PRO A 390 -64.58 5.85 -29.59
CA PRO A 390 -64.56 5.86 -28.11
C PRO A 390 -63.56 4.86 -27.43
N GLY A 391 -63.44 4.82 -26.09
CA GLY A 391 -62.46 3.92 -25.43
C GLY A 391 -62.50 3.56 -23.92
N ASN A 392 -63.44 4.05 -23.09
CA ASN A 392 -63.72 3.58 -21.70
C ASN A 392 -62.71 3.85 -20.52
N ARG A 393 -63.19 4.68 -19.56
CA ARG A 393 -63.21 4.53 -18.07
C ARG A 393 -62.10 5.06 -17.13
N PHE A 394 -62.53 6.06 -16.32
CA PHE A 394 -62.35 6.33 -14.87
C PHE A 394 -60.99 6.11 -14.13
N GLY A 395 -60.62 6.90 -13.12
CA GLY A 395 -61.21 8.16 -12.61
C GLY A 395 -61.39 8.26 -11.08
N ALA A 396 -60.48 8.99 -10.41
CA ALA A 396 -60.58 9.69 -9.10
C ALA A 396 -60.92 8.92 -7.79
N LEU A 397 -60.17 9.20 -6.71
CA LEU A 397 -60.60 9.87 -5.47
C LEU A 397 -59.45 9.94 -4.41
N GLU A 398 -59.58 10.82 -3.41
CA GLU A 398 -58.60 11.02 -2.30
C GLU A 398 -59.00 10.29 -0.97
N PRO A 399 -58.64 10.74 0.28
CA PRO A 399 -57.67 10.03 1.14
C PRO A 399 -58.32 9.55 2.49
N PRO A 400 -57.62 8.96 3.49
CA PRO A 400 -56.79 9.74 4.45
C PRO A 400 -55.66 9.02 5.24
N GLN A 401 -54.79 9.83 5.88
CA GLN A 401 -54.19 9.72 7.25
C GLN A 401 -53.66 8.39 7.89
N PHE A 402 -52.43 8.53 8.44
CA PHE A 402 -51.85 7.98 9.69
C PHE A 402 -51.42 6.49 9.89
N ALA A 403 -50.18 6.37 10.43
CA ALA A 403 -49.71 5.44 11.48
C ALA A 403 -49.23 3.97 11.22
N ARG A 404 -47.88 3.84 11.14
CA ARG A 404 -47.00 3.05 12.06
C ARG A 404 -46.91 1.49 11.98
N ALA A 405 -45.69 1.04 11.62
CA ALA A 405 -44.97 -0.20 12.03
C ALA A 405 -45.37 -1.60 11.47
N GLY A 406 -44.32 -2.38 11.13
CA GLY A 406 -44.35 -3.81 10.75
C GLY A 406 -43.13 -4.15 9.87
N GLY A 407 -42.32 -5.17 10.20
CA GLY A 407 -41.00 -5.38 9.57
C GLY A 407 -40.72 -6.79 8.99
N ARG A 408 -39.48 -6.97 8.46
CA ARG A 408 -38.90 -8.19 7.81
C ARG A 408 -39.51 -8.51 6.42
N LEU A 409 -38.76 -8.63 5.31
CA LEU A 409 -37.62 -9.52 4.98
C LEU A 409 -36.95 -9.07 3.66
N GLY A 410 -35.69 -9.45 3.39
CA GLY A 410 -35.14 -9.48 2.01
C GLY A 410 -33.71 -8.94 1.81
N ARG A 411 -32.79 -9.85 1.47
CA ARG A 411 -31.37 -9.70 1.04
C ARG A 411 -31.13 -8.56 0.01
N ALA A 412 -30.06 -7.75 0.13
CA ALA A 412 -28.64 -7.98 -0.28
C ALA A 412 -28.44 -7.88 -1.82
N ASP A 413 -27.28 -7.48 -2.38
CA ASP A 413 -25.95 -7.15 -1.84
C ASP A 413 -25.64 -5.63 -2.10
N ASP A 414 -24.44 -5.03 -2.14
CA ASP A 414 -23.04 -5.48 -2.27
C ASP A 414 -22.08 -4.36 -1.75
N ASP A 415 -20.92 -4.72 -1.18
CA ASP A 415 -20.05 -3.75 -0.47
C ASP A 415 -18.55 -3.87 -0.84
N ARG A 416 -18.17 -3.09 -1.85
CA ARG A 416 -16.99 -2.21 -1.88
C ARG A 416 -15.74 -2.69 -1.11
N MET A 417 -14.79 -3.34 -1.79
CA MET A 417 -13.44 -3.60 -1.25
C MET A 417 -12.33 -2.78 -1.91
N HIS A 418 -11.33 -2.43 -1.10
CA HIS A 418 -10.17 -1.59 -1.45
C HIS A 418 -8.98 -2.44 -1.94
N SER A 419 -8.08 -1.81 -2.72
CA SER A 419 -6.78 -2.37 -3.10
C SER A 419 -5.65 -1.34 -3.02
N SER A 420 -4.61 -1.63 -2.22
CA SER A 420 -3.31 -0.94 -2.13
C SER A 420 -2.46 -1.60 -1.03
N PRO A 421 -1.11 -1.55 -1.05
CA PRO A 421 -0.25 -2.05 -2.15
C PRO A 421 0.95 -2.88 -1.62
N ALA A 422 1.56 -3.74 -2.44
CA ALA A 422 2.81 -4.44 -2.09
C ALA A 422 3.75 -4.65 -3.29
N ASN A 423 4.97 -4.14 -3.11
CA ASN A 423 6.07 -3.94 -4.07
C ASN A 423 6.46 -5.09 -5.02
N LEU A 424 6.97 -4.67 -6.19
CA LEU A 424 7.85 -5.45 -7.07
C LEU A 424 9.29 -5.48 -6.51
N ASN A 425 10.05 -6.53 -6.82
CA ASN A 425 11.50 -6.44 -7.04
C ASN A 425 11.92 -7.47 -8.11
N VAL A 426 12.86 -7.12 -8.99
CA VAL A 426 13.11 -7.83 -10.25
C VAL A 426 14.60 -7.86 -10.63
N ASN A 427 15.11 -9.08 -10.81
CA ASN A 427 16.29 -9.51 -11.59
C ASN A 427 17.72 -9.05 -11.22
N LYS A 428 18.64 -10.02 -11.29
CA LYS A 428 20.00 -9.86 -11.83
C LYS A 428 20.36 -11.10 -12.70
N PRO A 429 21.07 -10.98 -13.84
CA PRO A 429 21.11 -12.03 -14.88
C PRO A 429 22.52 -12.71 -14.96
N PRO A 430 22.94 -13.49 -15.99
CA PRO A 430 23.50 -14.83 -15.74
C PRO A 430 24.93 -15.10 -16.27
N ALA A 431 25.53 -16.24 -15.89
CA ALA A 431 26.75 -16.79 -16.51
C ALA A 431 26.80 -18.34 -16.40
N ALA A 432 27.63 -18.98 -17.24
CA ALA A 432 27.56 -20.41 -17.56
C ALA A 432 28.39 -21.35 -16.65
N ALA A 433 28.08 -22.64 -16.79
CA ALA A 433 28.66 -23.81 -16.12
C ALA A 433 30.19 -24.00 -16.29
N LEU A 434 30.79 -24.81 -15.39
CA LEU A 434 31.43 -26.09 -15.77
C LEU A 434 31.89 -26.94 -14.56
N LEU A 435 32.01 -28.25 -14.80
CA LEU A 435 32.65 -29.32 -14.00
C LEU A 435 32.05 -29.72 -12.62
N GLY A 436 31.89 -31.04 -12.44
CA GLY A 436 31.78 -31.75 -11.14
C GLY A 436 33.05 -32.58 -10.89
N PRO A 437 33.01 -33.80 -10.28
CA PRO A 437 31.84 -34.67 -10.03
C PRO A 437 31.83 -35.32 -8.62
N GLN A 438 31.16 -36.49 -8.50
CA GLN A 438 31.30 -37.54 -7.47
C GLN A 438 30.46 -37.38 -6.17
N GLU A 439 29.62 -38.33 -5.74
CA GLU A 439 28.98 -39.52 -6.36
C GLU A 439 27.75 -39.99 -5.53
N GLN A 440 26.82 -40.76 -6.13
CA GLN A 440 25.87 -41.75 -5.54
C GLN A 440 25.00 -41.35 -4.30
N GLY A 441 23.73 -41.76 -4.13
CA GLY A 441 22.82 -42.52 -5.00
C GLY A 441 21.56 -43.04 -4.24
N HIS A 442 20.41 -43.08 -4.91
CA HIS A 442 19.22 -43.92 -4.65
C HIS A 442 18.25 -43.70 -3.44
N HIS A 443 17.00 -43.42 -3.82
CA HIS A 443 15.72 -43.99 -3.33
C HIS A 443 15.06 -43.64 -1.97
N ARG A 444 13.98 -42.84 -2.09
CA ARG A 444 12.57 -43.10 -1.65
C ARG A 444 12.24 -43.59 -0.21
N ARG A 445 11.33 -42.80 0.40
CA ARG A 445 10.11 -43.18 1.16
C ARG A 445 10.23 -43.75 2.59
N SER A 446 9.88 -42.88 3.54
CA SER A 446 8.67 -42.99 4.40
C SER A 446 8.56 -44.05 5.52
N LEU A 447 8.31 -43.53 6.74
CA LEU A 447 7.57 -44.11 7.89
C LEU A 447 8.27 -45.05 8.90
N SER A 448 8.50 -44.48 10.09
CA SER A 448 8.01 -44.97 11.42
C SER A 448 8.76 -46.05 12.24
N SER A 449 8.87 -45.71 13.54
CA SER A 449 8.84 -46.56 14.75
C SER A 449 10.15 -46.96 15.47
N SER A 450 10.20 -46.58 16.75
CA SER A 450 10.64 -47.30 17.97
C SER A 450 11.95 -48.10 18.01
N ASP A 451 12.76 -47.89 19.07
CA ASP A 451 12.60 -48.71 20.29
C ASP A 451 13.36 -48.18 21.55
N LEU A 452 13.04 -48.75 22.71
CA LEU A 452 13.64 -48.47 24.04
C LEU A 452 14.91 -49.31 24.32
N PRO A 453 15.59 -49.11 25.46
CA PRO A 453 15.45 -50.16 26.49
C PRO A 453 15.51 -49.75 27.99
N LEU A 454 14.70 -50.49 28.76
CA LEU A 454 14.91 -50.99 30.14
C LEU A 454 14.59 -50.15 31.41
N ARG A 455 14.26 -50.92 32.46
CA ARG A 455 13.77 -50.60 33.82
C ARG A 455 14.40 -51.61 34.82
N PRO A 456 14.38 -51.39 36.15
CA PRO A 456 13.42 -52.12 37.03
C PRO A 456 12.86 -51.25 38.21
N GLU A 457 11.58 -51.33 38.61
CA GLU A 457 10.96 -52.20 39.67
C GLU A 457 11.27 -51.76 41.12
N GLY A 458 10.34 -51.71 42.10
CA GLY A 458 8.88 -51.96 42.18
C GLY A 458 8.27 -51.13 43.36
N VAL A 459 7.08 -51.33 43.94
CA VAL A 459 6.02 -52.38 43.91
C VAL A 459 4.64 -51.72 44.23
N GLY A 460 3.49 -52.31 43.85
CA GLY A 460 2.11 -51.89 44.23
C GLY A 460 1.65 -52.43 45.60
N PRO A 461 0.35 -52.74 45.88
CA PRO A 461 -0.92 -52.66 45.09
C PRO A 461 -2.00 -51.71 45.73
N ALA A 462 -2.98 -51.10 45.05
CA ALA A 462 -4.14 -51.58 44.25
C ALA A 462 -5.31 -52.27 45.01
N LEU A 463 -6.56 -51.81 44.80
CA LEU A 463 -7.81 -52.62 44.71
C LEU A 463 -9.07 -51.78 44.36
N GLY A 464 -10.03 -52.37 43.61
CA GLY A 464 -11.43 -51.91 43.43
C GLY A 464 -12.42 -52.83 44.19
N PRO A 465 -13.76 -52.94 43.87
CA PRO A 465 -14.35 -52.80 42.53
C PRO A 465 -15.84 -52.32 42.38
N ARG A 466 -16.25 -52.02 41.12
CA ARG A 466 -17.56 -52.24 40.43
C ARG A 466 -18.94 -51.85 41.05
N GLY A 467 -19.74 -51.11 40.26
CA GLY A 467 -21.22 -51.04 40.32
C GLY A 467 -21.84 -50.35 39.08
N ARG A 468 -23.11 -50.68 38.72
CA ARG A 468 -23.96 -50.00 37.70
C ARG A 468 -25.16 -49.30 38.43
N ALA A 469 -26.01 -48.43 37.86
CA ALA A 469 -26.35 -48.17 36.45
C ALA A 469 -26.94 -46.74 36.20
N ASP A 470 -27.08 -46.43 34.91
CA ASP A 470 -28.07 -45.57 34.21
C ASP A 470 -28.12 -44.02 34.31
N ASP A 471 -28.54 -43.50 33.15
CA ASP A 471 -29.09 -42.20 32.73
C ASP A 471 -28.28 -40.87 32.60
N THR A 472 -28.34 -40.36 31.36
CA THR A 472 -28.29 -38.97 30.85
C THR A 472 -26.98 -38.15 30.72
N GLN A 473 -26.70 -37.81 29.45
CA GLN A 473 -26.19 -36.54 28.89
C GLN A 473 -24.68 -36.18 28.85
N SER A 474 -24.22 -35.98 27.60
CA SER A 474 -23.37 -34.88 27.09
C SER A 474 -21.83 -34.88 27.26
N LEU A 475 -21.16 -35.24 26.15
CA LEU A 475 -20.07 -34.51 25.42
C LEU A 475 -18.92 -33.79 26.16
N GLY A 476 -17.70 -34.00 25.64
CA GLY A 476 -16.45 -33.28 25.98
C GLY A 476 -15.53 -34.09 26.92
N GLY A 477 -14.21 -34.16 26.75
CA GLY A 477 -13.30 -33.40 25.89
C GLY A 477 -12.72 -32.18 26.64
N ASP A 478 -11.41 -31.99 26.77
CA ASP A 478 -10.27 -32.74 26.21
C ASP A 478 -8.97 -32.43 27.02
N CYS A 479 -7.80 -32.84 26.49
CA CYS A 479 -6.45 -32.36 26.78
C CYS A 479 -5.74 -32.84 28.06
N THR A 480 -4.73 -33.69 27.86
CA THR A 480 -3.48 -33.62 28.64
C THR A 480 -2.75 -32.32 28.33
N SER A 481 -2.21 -31.63 29.34
CA SER A 481 -1.31 -30.49 29.12
C SER A 481 -0.30 -30.29 30.25
N VAL A 482 0.99 -30.23 29.89
CA VAL A 482 2.07 -29.49 30.56
C VAL A 482 3.30 -29.49 29.64
N PRO A 483 4.24 -28.54 29.75
CA PRO A 483 4.10 -27.20 30.34
C PRO A 483 4.53 -26.09 29.36
N ASN A 484 4.20 -24.84 29.67
CA ASN A 484 5.19 -23.78 29.55
C ASN A 484 4.93 -22.69 30.60
N THR A 485 6.00 -22.08 31.12
CA THR A 485 5.95 -21.34 32.38
C THR A 485 6.03 -19.83 32.19
N SER A 486 4.99 -19.11 32.62
CA SER A 486 5.17 -17.82 33.30
C SER A 486 5.08 -18.07 34.81
N VAL A 487 6.02 -17.53 35.59
CA VAL A 487 6.09 -17.81 37.03
C VAL A 487 5.13 -16.89 37.78
N SER A 488 3.97 -17.41 38.15
CA SER A 488 3.12 -16.82 39.19
C SER A 488 3.55 -17.34 40.57
N LEU A 489 3.47 -16.47 41.59
CA LEU A 489 3.74 -16.86 42.97
C LEU A 489 2.72 -17.91 43.43
N THR A 490 3.19 -18.96 44.10
CA THR A 490 2.32 -20.03 44.59
C THR A 490 1.48 -19.56 45.76
N ARG A 491 0.39 -20.28 46.04
CA ARG A 491 -0.56 -19.97 47.11
C ARG A 491 0.12 -19.85 48.48
N ASP A 492 1.16 -20.63 48.72
CA ASP A 492 1.90 -20.63 49.99
C ASP A 492 2.82 -19.40 50.10
N GLN A 493 3.35 -18.90 48.98
CA GLN A 493 4.10 -17.64 48.92
C GLN A 493 3.19 -16.42 49.14
N LEU A 494 1.93 -16.48 48.71
CA LEU A 494 0.91 -15.48 49.02
C LEU A 494 0.41 -15.56 50.49
N SER A 495 0.41 -16.76 51.08
CA SER A 495 0.14 -16.93 52.53
C SER A 495 1.23 -16.27 53.37
N ALA A 496 2.51 -16.52 53.04
CA ALA A 496 3.66 -15.97 53.76
C ALA A 496 3.79 -14.42 53.70
N LEU A 497 3.04 -13.75 52.80
CA LEU A 497 2.91 -12.29 52.75
C LEU A 497 1.67 -11.76 53.49
N SER A 498 0.79 -12.66 53.95
CA SER A 498 -0.46 -12.37 54.66
C SER A 498 -0.37 -12.68 56.16
N ASP A 499 0.54 -13.58 56.56
CA ASP A 499 0.79 -13.94 57.95
C ASP A 499 1.45 -12.77 58.72
N ALA A 500 1.09 -12.60 59.99
CA ALA A 500 1.64 -11.52 60.81
C ALA A 500 3.14 -11.75 61.07
N THR A 501 3.98 -10.73 60.83
CA THR A 501 5.40 -10.83 61.15
C THR A 501 5.61 -10.98 62.66
N PRO A 502 6.69 -11.66 63.12
CA PRO A 502 7.02 -11.73 64.54
C PRO A 502 7.14 -10.36 65.21
N GLU A 503 7.49 -9.31 64.45
CA GLU A 503 7.49 -7.93 64.95
C GLU A 503 6.08 -7.35 65.15
N MET A 504 5.11 -7.67 64.28
CA MET A 504 3.72 -7.26 64.50
C MET A 504 3.09 -8.02 65.66
N GLU A 505 3.37 -9.31 65.80
CA GLU A 505 2.86 -10.11 66.91
C GLU A 505 3.52 -9.71 68.24
N ALA A 506 4.84 -9.50 68.27
CA ALA A 506 5.53 -8.92 69.43
C ALA A 506 5.04 -7.51 69.76
N ARG A 507 4.72 -6.66 68.76
CA ARG A 507 4.14 -5.33 68.98
C ARG A 507 2.71 -5.40 69.52
N LYS A 508 1.94 -6.41 69.15
CA LYS A 508 0.63 -6.72 69.74
C LYS A 508 0.80 -7.18 71.20
N SER A 509 1.69 -8.14 71.48
CA SER A 509 2.00 -8.57 72.84
C SER A 509 2.58 -7.46 73.72
N LEU A 510 3.37 -6.53 73.17
CA LEU A 510 3.84 -5.33 73.88
C LEU A 510 2.71 -4.36 74.20
N LEU A 511 1.72 -4.19 73.31
CA LEU A 511 0.51 -3.41 73.58
C LEU A 511 -0.45 -4.13 74.56
N GLU A 512 -0.39 -5.46 74.63
CA GLU A 512 -1.13 -6.29 75.61
C GLU A 512 -0.47 -6.20 77.00
N MET A 513 0.86 -6.32 77.10
CA MET A 513 1.61 -6.10 78.34
C MET A 513 1.49 -4.65 78.84
N ALA A 514 1.59 -3.65 77.94
CA ALA A 514 1.39 -2.25 78.29
C ALA A 514 -0.06 -1.92 78.71
N ARG A 515 -1.03 -2.80 78.44
CA ARG A 515 -2.37 -2.74 79.05
C ARG A 515 -2.41 -3.41 80.43
N MET A 516 -1.67 -4.49 80.64
CA MET A 516 -1.63 -5.19 81.93
C MET A 516 -0.79 -4.47 83.00
N GLU A 517 0.22 -3.68 82.64
CA GLU A 517 1.01 -2.89 83.59
C GLU A 517 0.26 -1.69 84.22
N TYR A 518 -0.94 -1.35 83.74
CA TYR A 518 -1.64 -0.12 84.15
C TYR A 518 -2.75 -0.26 85.20
N ASP A 519 -3.14 -1.49 85.58
CA ASP A 519 -4.25 -1.74 86.53
C ASP A 519 -3.79 -2.00 87.99
N ASP A 520 -2.51 -2.28 88.26
CA ASP A 520 -2.04 -2.79 89.58
C ASP A 520 -1.44 -1.74 90.54
N VAL A 521 -1.68 -0.44 90.32
CA VAL A 521 -0.99 0.65 91.06
C VAL A 521 -1.94 1.60 91.83
N LEU A 522 -3.26 1.37 91.82
CA LEU A 522 -4.25 2.24 92.47
C LEU A 522 -5.02 1.59 93.62
N SER A 523 -4.29 1.22 94.69
CA SER A 523 -4.88 0.95 96.02
C SER A 523 -3.92 1.32 97.16
N VAL A 524 -3.59 2.62 97.29
CA VAL A 524 -2.83 3.15 98.43
C VAL A 524 -3.45 4.44 98.98
N GLY A 525 -4.08 4.33 100.15
CA GLY A 525 -4.11 5.34 101.23
C GLY A 525 -4.47 6.79 100.90
N LYS A 526 -5.68 7.21 101.29
CA LYS A 526 -6.12 8.62 101.32
C LYS A 526 -5.13 9.53 102.08
N ARG A 527 -4.28 10.25 101.34
CA ARG A 527 -3.48 11.37 101.87
C ARG A 527 -4.28 12.67 101.70
N VAL A 528 -4.45 13.43 102.78
CA VAL A 528 -5.05 14.77 102.69
C VAL A 528 -4.02 15.70 102.04
N VAL A 529 -4.35 16.21 100.87
CA VAL A 529 -3.56 17.16 100.09
C VAL A 529 -3.74 18.56 100.70
N SER A 530 -2.66 19.33 100.88
CA SER A 530 -2.76 20.72 101.36
C SER A 530 -3.14 21.68 100.22
N ASP A 531 -3.73 22.84 100.55
CA ASP A 531 -4.19 23.82 99.55
C ASP A 531 -3.11 24.22 98.53
N LYS A 532 -1.82 24.22 98.93
CA LYS A 532 -0.68 24.52 98.06
C LYS A 532 -0.30 23.39 97.10
N GLU A 533 -0.62 22.16 97.45
CA GLU A 533 -0.44 20.98 96.60
C GLU A 533 -1.67 20.81 95.69
N TRP A 534 -2.88 21.14 96.17
CA TRP A 534 -4.09 21.13 95.35
C TRP A 534 -4.06 22.20 94.25
N LEU A 535 -3.64 23.43 94.56
CA LEU A 535 -3.45 24.48 93.56
C LEU A 535 -2.39 24.13 92.50
N ARG A 536 -1.37 23.33 92.86
CA ARG A 536 -0.41 22.81 91.87
C ARG A 536 -1.02 21.73 91.00
N LEU A 537 -1.84 20.84 91.57
CA LEU A 537 -2.55 19.84 90.79
C LEU A 537 -3.58 20.48 89.85
N GLU A 538 -4.25 21.57 90.25
CA GLU A 538 -5.14 22.35 89.38
C GLU A 538 -4.37 23.02 88.23
N ASP A 539 -3.21 23.63 88.49
CA ASP A 539 -2.35 24.24 87.46
C ASP A 539 -1.75 23.18 86.51
N GLU A 540 -1.31 22.03 87.03
CA GLU A 540 -0.85 20.89 86.24
C GLU A 540 -1.98 20.28 85.39
N LEU A 541 -3.19 20.13 85.95
CA LEU A 541 -4.36 19.67 85.19
C LEU A 541 -4.80 20.69 84.13
N GLN A 542 -4.67 21.99 84.40
CA GLN A 542 -4.91 23.02 83.40
C GLN A 542 -3.87 22.95 82.27
N HIS A 543 -2.58 22.86 82.59
CA HIS A 543 -1.50 22.69 81.60
C HIS A 543 -1.66 21.39 80.78
N LEU A 544 -2.04 20.28 81.41
CA LEU A 544 -2.33 19.03 80.71
C LEU A 544 -3.55 19.14 79.79
N ARG A 545 -4.61 19.85 80.24
CA ARG A 545 -5.80 20.11 79.42
C ARG A 545 -5.50 21.03 78.23
N GLU A 546 -4.69 22.07 78.43
CA GLU A 546 -4.24 22.95 77.35
C GLU A 546 -3.39 22.17 76.32
N ARG A 547 -2.49 21.29 76.77
CA ARG A 547 -1.72 20.39 75.90
C ARG A 547 -2.56 19.34 75.16
N LEU A 548 -3.63 18.83 75.78
CA LEU A 548 -4.57 17.88 75.16
C LEU A 548 -5.60 18.57 74.24
N CYS A 549 -5.81 19.88 74.39
CA CYS A 549 -6.66 20.68 73.50
C CYS A 549 -5.90 21.34 72.34
N GLN A 550 -4.57 21.17 72.24
CA GLN A 550 -3.84 21.52 71.03
C GLN A 550 -4.20 20.53 69.90
N PRO A 551 -4.55 21.00 68.69
CA PRO A 551 -4.85 20.12 67.58
C PRO A 551 -3.60 19.33 67.19
N CYS A 552 -3.70 18.01 67.14
CA CYS A 552 -2.56 17.13 66.85
C CYS A 552 -1.94 17.49 65.48
N GLU A 553 -0.72 18.03 65.50
CA GLU A 553 -0.02 18.52 64.31
C GLU A 553 0.13 17.43 63.25
N MET A 554 0.37 16.18 63.67
CA MET A 554 0.42 15.02 62.77
C MET A 554 -0.93 14.76 62.08
N CYS A 555 -2.04 14.81 62.82
CA CYS A 555 -3.37 14.62 62.24
C CYS A 555 -3.73 15.75 61.28
N SER A 556 -3.41 17.01 61.63
CA SER A 556 -3.62 18.16 60.74
C SER A 556 -2.76 18.06 59.47
N ASN A 557 -1.51 17.60 59.58
CA ASN A 557 -0.63 17.36 58.45
C ASN A 557 -1.17 16.25 57.54
N TYR A 558 -1.62 15.12 58.09
CA TYR A 558 -2.28 14.06 57.31
C TYR A 558 -3.59 14.52 56.65
N GLU A 559 -4.38 15.38 57.30
CA GLU A 559 -5.58 15.97 56.68
C GLU A 559 -5.21 16.87 55.50
N VAL A 560 -4.21 17.75 55.67
CA VAL A 560 -3.69 18.60 54.58
C VAL A 560 -3.13 17.78 53.43
N GLN A 561 -2.41 16.68 53.71
CA GLN A 561 -1.93 15.73 52.70
C GLN A 561 -3.08 15.03 51.97
N LEU A 562 -4.12 14.59 52.68
CA LEU A 562 -5.28 13.94 52.07
C LEU A 562 -6.06 14.92 51.18
N GLN A 563 -6.30 16.14 51.65
CA GLN A 563 -6.91 17.21 50.85
C GLN A 563 -6.05 17.60 49.64
N GLN A 564 -4.72 17.52 49.76
CA GLN A 564 -3.79 17.75 48.65
C GLN A 564 -3.95 16.66 47.58
N VAL A 565 -3.89 15.38 47.96
CA VAL A 565 -4.10 14.23 47.06
C VAL A 565 -5.48 14.27 46.39
N GLN A 566 -6.53 14.68 47.10
CA GLN A 566 -7.87 14.89 46.51
C GLN A 566 -7.88 16.00 45.44
N ARG A 567 -7.24 17.15 45.73
CA ARG A 567 -7.09 18.26 44.77
C ARG A 567 -6.20 17.91 43.58
N ASP A 568 -5.21 17.04 43.78
CA ASP A 568 -4.37 16.51 42.70
C ASP A 568 -5.14 15.52 41.82
N LEU A 569 -5.91 14.59 42.41
CA LEU A 569 -6.78 13.67 41.69
C LEU A 569 -7.83 14.40 40.84
N GLU A 570 -8.48 15.42 41.40
CA GLU A 570 -9.41 16.29 40.66
C GLU A 570 -8.76 16.99 39.47
N ARG A 571 -7.50 17.42 39.60
CA ARG A 571 -6.74 18.05 38.51
C ARG A 571 -6.46 17.06 37.41
N HIS A 572 -5.93 15.88 37.76
CA HIS A 572 -5.63 14.81 36.82
C HIS A 572 -6.90 14.28 36.12
N MET A 573 -8.04 14.24 36.80
CA MET A 573 -9.33 13.92 36.15
C MET A 573 -9.76 14.96 35.11
N LYS A 574 -9.47 16.25 35.33
CA LYS A 574 -9.76 17.34 34.37
C LYS A 574 -8.78 17.30 33.19
N GLU A 575 -7.49 17.12 33.44
CA GLU A 575 -6.45 16.91 32.42
C GLU A 575 -6.75 15.68 31.53
N LEU A 576 -7.20 14.58 32.15
CA LEU A 576 -7.56 13.34 31.46
C LEU A 576 -8.92 13.44 30.71
N ALA A 577 -9.78 14.40 31.07
CA ALA A 577 -10.97 14.74 30.30
C ALA A 577 -10.63 15.57 29.05
N VAL A 578 -9.76 16.58 29.18
CA VAL A 578 -9.29 17.42 28.07
C VAL A 578 -8.54 16.59 27.03
N THR A 579 -7.55 15.80 27.46
CA THR A 579 -6.78 14.92 26.54
C THR A 579 -7.65 13.87 25.85
N ARG A 580 -8.73 13.38 26.48
CA ARG A 580 -9.75 12.53 25.82
C ARG A 580 -10.54 13.29 24.75
N GLN A 581 -10.86 14.56 24.97
CA GLN A 581 -11.52 15.40 23.98
C GLN A 581 -10.58 15.70 22.79
N ASP A 582 -9.33 16.04 23.05
CA ASP A 582 -8.33 16.30 22.01
C ASP A 582 -8.05 15.06 21.16
N LEU A 583 -7.94 13.87 21.77
CA LEU A 583 -7.87 12.59 21.07
C LEU A 583 -9.12 12.29 20.22
N SER A 584 -10.29 12.82 20.59
CA SER A 584 -11.53 12.70 19.80
C SER A 584 -11.53 13.65 18.60
N HIS A 585 -11.09 14.89 18.80
CA HIS A 585 -10.89 15.87 17.73
C HIS A 585 -9.85 15.37 16.71
N GLU A 586 -8.68 14.90 17.17
CA GLU A 586 -7.62 14.38 16.28
C GLU A 586 -8.08 13.15 15.49
N ARG A 587 -8.86 12.23 16.10
CA ARG A 587 -9.46 11.10 15.37
C ARG A 587 -10.39 11.55 14.25
N SER A 588 -11.27 12.51 14.51
CA SER A 588 -12.20 13.01 13.48
C SER A 588 -11.50 13.85 12.40
N PHE A 589 -10.45 14.59 12.77
CA PHE A 589 -9.58 15.29 11.81
C PHE A 589 -8.82 14.30 10.91
N ARG A 590 -8.21 13.25 11.49
CA ARG A 590 -7.51 12.20 10.75
C ARG A 590 -8.45 11.45 9.81
N GLN A 591 -9.65 11.06 10.28
CA GLN A 591 -10.67 10.43 9.43
C GLN A 591 -11.11 11.34 8.29
N GLY A 592 -11.27 12.64 8.55
CA GLY A 592 -11.58 13.63 7.52
C GLY A 592 -10.43 13.87 6.52
N LEU A 593 -9.17 13.68 6.91
CA LEU A 593 -8.02 13.66 5.99
C LEU A 593 -7.99 12.38 5.16
N GLU A 594 -8.11 11.21 5.80
CA GLU A 594 -8.17 9.89 5.15
C GLU A 594 -9.25 9.85 4.06
N GLN A 595 -10.45 10.36 4.36
CA GLN A 595 -11.53 10.45 3.38
C GLN A 595 -11.16 11.35 2.20
N ARG A 596 -10.63 12.56 2.44
CA ARG A 596 -10.19 13.46 1.36
C ARG A 596 -9.07 12.87 0.49
N PHE A 597 -8.15 12.09 1.08
CA PHE A 597 -7.15 11.34 0.31
C PHE A 597 -7.76 10.18 -0.47
N ALA A 598 -8.76 9.47 0.09
CA ALA A 598 -9.46 8.40 -0.61
C ALA A 598 -10.26 8.93 -1.82
N ASP A 599 -10.99 10.04 -1.64
CA ASP A 599 -11.78 10.73 -2.65
C ASP A 599 -10.87 11.26 -3.78
N SER A 600 -9.80 11.99 -3.42
CA SER A 600 -8.80 12.46 -4.39
C SER A 600 -8.11 11.31 -5.14
N ALA A 601 -7.86 10.18 -4.49
CA ALA A 601 -7.34 8.99 -5.14
C ALA A 601 -8.36 8.32 -6.08
N THR A 602 -9.67 8.41 -5.83
CA THR A 602 -10.68 7.99 -6.82
C THR A 602 -10.73 8.92 -8.02
N ASP A 603 -10.65 10.24 -7.82
CA ASP A 603 -10.65 11.22 -8.91
C ASP A 603 -9.43 11.02 -9.84
N VAL A 604 -8.23 10.87 -9.27
CA VAL A 604 -7.00 10.60 -10.03
C VAL A 604 -7.08 9.26 -10.76
N ARG A 605 -7.63 8.20 -10.14
CA ARG A 605 -7.86 6.92 -10.83
C ARG A 605 -8.81 7.09 -12.02
N HIS A 606 -9.89 7.85 -11.87
CA HIS A 606 -10.85 8.06 -12.96
C HIS A 606 -10.24 8.86 -14.11
N GLN A 607 -9.46 9.91 -13.81
CA GLN A 607 -8.71 10.69 -14.81
C GLN A 607 -7.68 9.82 -15.56
N VAL A 608 -6.99 8.91 -14.85
CA VAL A 608 -6.06 7.96 -15.48
C VAL A 608 -6.80 6.99 -16.42
N CYS A 609 -7.97 6.48 -16.04
CA CYS A 609 -8.79 5.65 -16.95
C CYS A 609 -9.24 6.43 -18.20
N GLU A 610 -9.76 7.66 -18.05
CA GLU A 610 -10.19 8.48 -19.19
C GLU A 610 -9.01 8.76 -20.14
N LEU A 611 -7.83 9.08 -19.60
CA LEU A 611 -6.63 9.31 -20.41
C LEU A 611 -6.12 8.03 -21.08
N GLN A 612 -6.27 6.87 -20.46
CA GLN A 612 -5.94 5.57 -21.08
C GLN A 612 -6.89 5.21 -22.23
N GLU A 613 -8.20 5.36 -22.04
CA GLU A 613 -9.20 5.14 -23.10
C GLU A 613 -8.97 6.09 -24.30
N ARG A 614 -8.68 7.37 -24.01
CA ARG A 614 -8.38 8.37 -25.04
C ARG A 614 -7.04 8.13 -25.74
N LEU A 615 -6.02 7.63 -25.03
CA LEU A 615 -4.76 7.20 -25.65
C LEU A 615 -5.00 6.00 -26.58
N GLN A 616 -5.72 4.98 -26.14
CA GLN A 616 -6.00 3.79 -26.94
C GLN A 616 -6.79 4.12 -28.22
N ALA A 617 -7.74 5.07 -28.17
CA ALA A 617 -8.45 5.57 -29.35
C ALA A 617 -7.56 6.42 -30.29
N ALA A 618 -6.58 7.14 -29.75
CA ALA A 618 -5.57 7.84 -30.55
C ALA A 618 -4.60 6.86 -31.22
N GLU A 619 -4.22 5.78 -30.53
CA GLU A 619 -3.38 4.71 -31.08
C GLU A 619 -4.08 3.96 -32.21
N SER A 620 -5.36 3.60 -32.06
CA SER A 620 -6.11 2.89 -33.11
C SER A 620 -6.30 3.75 -34.37
N SER A 621 -6.68 5.03 -34.21
CA SER A 621 -6.86 5.96 -35.34
C SER A 621 -5.54 6.31 -36.03
N LEU A 622 -4.41 6.36 -35.30
CA LEU A 622 -3.08 6.50 -35.88
C LEU A 622 -2.67 5.25 -36.69
N GLU A 623 -3.05 4.06 -36.24
CA GLU A 623 -2.75 2.81 -36.93
C GLU A 623 -3.61 2.62 -38.20
N GLU A 624 -4.90 2.99 -38.15
CA GLU A 624 -5.76 3.11 -39.34
C GLU A 624 -5.18 4.10 -40.36
N ALA A 625 -4.71 5.26 -39.91
CA ALA A 625 -4.08 6.26 -40.78
C ALA A 625 -2.78 5.75 -41.43
N ARG A 626 -1.94 5.01 -40.69
CA ARG A 626 -0.74 4.34 -41.25
C ARG A 626 -1.09 3.30 -42.30
N GLN A 627 -2.12 2.49 -42.07
CA GLN A 627 -2.56 1.47 -43.04
C GLN A 627 -3.10 2.12 -44.32
N ALA A 628 -3.87 3.21 -44.21
CA ALA A 628 -4.30 4.01 -45.36
C ALA A 628 -3.12 4.65 -46.12
N GLN A 629 -2.11 5.18 -45.40
CA GLN A 629 -0.90 5.72 -45.99
C GLN A 629 -0.10 4.65 -46.75
N LEU A 630 0.08 3.46 -46.16
CA LEU A 630 0.79 2.33 -46.78
C LEU A 630 0.08 1.83 -48.04
N ALA A 631 -1.26 1.76 -48.03
CA ALA A 631 -2.05 1.44 -49.22
C ALA A 631 -1.83 2.47 -50.34
N CYS A 632 -1.98 3.76 -50.03
CA CYS A 632 -1.76 4.85 -50.99
C CYS A 632 -0.33 4.85 -51.57
N VAL A 633 0.69 4.58 -50.75
CA VAL A 633 2.09 4.44 -51.19
C VAL A 633 2.29 3.22 -52.08
N SER A 634 1.58 2.11 -51.83
CA SER A 634 1.58 0.93 -52.70
C SER A 634 0.95 1.24 -54.06
N ASP A 635 -0.23 1.85 -54.07
CA ASP A 635 -0.99 2.14 -55.28
C ASP A 635 -0.29 3.18 -56.17
N THR A 636 0.22 4.26 -55.58
CA THR A 636 1.02 5.26 -56.30
C THR A 636 2.32 4.65 -56.85
N ARG A 637 3.00 3.77 -56.11
CA ARG A 637 4.15 3.01 -56.60
C ARG A 637 3.78 2.10 -57.78
N HIS A 638 2.60 1.47 -57.76
CA HIS A 638 2.11 0.63 -58.85
C HIS A 638 1.86 1.47 -60.12
N HIS A 639 1.14 2.58 -60.02
CA HIS A 639 0.91 3.51 -61.14
C HIS A 639 2.23 4.07 -61.72
N VAL A 640 3.19 4.45 -60.86
CA VAL A 640 4.53 4.89 -61.30
C VAL A 640 5.29 3.76 -62.00
N SER A 641 5.07 2.49 -61.65
CA SER A 641 5.65 1.34 -62.35
C SER A 641 5.04 1.16 -63.74
N GLN A 642 3.71 1.20 -63.85
CA GLN A 642 3.00 1.13 -65.14
C GLN A 642 3.43 2.26 -66.10
N LEU A 643 3.46 3.51 -65.60
CA LEU A 643 3.87 4.68 -66.38
C LEU A 643 5.33 4.58 -66.86
N LYS A 644 6.24 4.03 -66.05
CA LYS A 644 7.62 3.74 -66.48
C LYS A 644 7.66 2.70 -67.60
N GLU A 645 6.89 1.63 -67.47
CA GLU A 645 6.84 0.57 -68.49
C GLU A 645 6.29 1.09 -69.82
N HIS A 646 5.20 1.86 -69.80
CA HIS A 646 4.67 2.54 -70.98
C HIS A 646 5.68 3.54 -71.58
N LEU A 647 6.41 4.29 -70.76
CA LEU A 647 7.49 5.18 -71.23
C LEU A 647 8.62 4.41 -71.93
N THR A 648 9.03 3.24 -71.41
CA THR A 648 10.02 2.39 -72.11
C THR A 648 9.46 1.83 -73.41
N GLN A 649 8.23 1.31 -73.41
CA GLN A 649 7.57 0.79 -74.62
C GLN A 649 7.41 1.86 -75.71
N LEU A 650 7.18 3.13 -75.34
CA LEU A 650 7.09 4.25 -76.28
C LEU A 650 8.47 4.68 -76.82
N LYS A 651 9.51 4.71 -75.98
CA LYS A 651 10.89 5.00 -76.40
C LYS A 651 11.42 3.94 -77.37
N ASP A 652 11.18 2.67 -77.08
CA ASP A 652 11.60 1.56 -77.96
C ASP A 652 10.90 1.62 -79.33
N LYS A 653 9.62 2.03 -79.36
CA LYS A 653 8.88 2.24 -80.62
C LYS A 653 9.44 3.42 -81.41
N ALA A 654 9.73 4.55 -80.75
CA ALA A 654 10.34 5.71 -81.39
C ALA A 654 11.71 5.38 -82.00
N LEU A 655 12.61 4.77 -81.22
CA LEU A 655 13.95 4.36 -81.68
C LEU A 655 13.91 3.42 -82.89
N ARG A 656 12.97 2.46 -82.92
CA ARG A 656 12.77 1.58 -84.09
C ARG A 656 12.36 2.37 -85.32
N VAL A 657 11.35 3.24 -85.21
CA VAL A 657 10.85 4.07 -86.32
C VAL A 657 11.92 5.05 -86.83
N GLU A 658 12.78 5.58 -85.95
CA GLU A 658 13.93 6.41 -86.34
C GLU A 658 14.99 5.60 -87.11
N GLN A 659 15.35 4.41 -86.62
CA GLN A 659 16.31 3.52 -87.28
C GLN A 659 15.81 3.01 -88.63
N ASP A 660 14.55 2.60 -88.72
CA ASP A 660 13.92 2.13 -89.96
C ASP A 660 13.89 3.25 -91.01
N ASN A 661 13.49 4.48 -90.63
CA ASN A 661 13.55 5.64 -91.52
C ASN A 661 14.98 5.92 -92.01
N HIS A 662 15.98 5.91 -91.11
CA HIS A 662 17.38 6.17 -91.49
C HIS A 662 17.90 5.12 -92.48
N GLN A 663 17.60 3.84 -92.25
CA GLN A 663 18.02 2.75 -93.13
C GLN A 663 17.32 2.81 -94.49
N LEU A 664 16.00 3.08 -94.52
CA LEU A 664 15.22 3.18 -95.76
C LEU A 664 15.65 4.39 -96.58
N LEU A 665 15.73 5.58 -95.98
CA LEU A 665 16.15 6.80 -96.68
C LEU A 665 17.59 6.70 -97.18
N GLY A 666 18.52 6.20 -96.35
CA GLY A 666 19.92 6.01 -96.74
C GLY A 666 20.08 5.06 -97.93
N ARG A 667 19.42 3.89 -97.89
CA ARG A 667 19.45 2.92 -99.01
C ARG A 667 18.76 3.46 -100.26
N TYR A 668 17.64 4.17 -100.11
CA TYR A 668 16.90 4.74 -101.22
C TYR A 668 17.69 5.84 -101.94
N VAL A 669 18.24 6.82 -101.21
CA VAL A 669 18.98 7.96 -101.79
C VAL A 669 20.24 7.50 -102.54
N VAL A 670 21.00 6.56 -101.97
CA VAL A 670 22.21 6.02 -102.62
C VAL A 670 21.85 5.25 -103.88
N ARG A 671 20.83 4.38 -103.84
CA ARG A 671 20.43 3.57 -105.00
C ARG A 671 19.71 4.38 -106.08
N ALA A 672 18.96 5.42 -105.71
CA ALA A 672 18.34 6.35 -106.65
C ALA A 672 19.39 7.14 -107.44
N ARG A 673 20.41 7.70 -106.77
CA ARG A 673 21.53 8.36 -107.46
C ARG A 673 22.27 7.39 -108.39
N ALA A 674 22.63 6.20 -107.91
CA ALA A 674 23.32 5.20 -108.72
C ALA A 674 22.53 4.74 -109.96
N LEU A 675 21.20 4.81 -109.95
CA LEU A 675 20.34 4.56 -111.11
C LEU A 675 20.15 5.81 -112.00
N GLN A 676 20.23 7.01 -111.43
CA GLN A 676 20.07 8.28 -112.15
C GLN A 676 21.34 8.70 -112.90
N ASP A 677 22.51 8.36 -112.36
CA ASP A 677 23.82 8.62 -112.96
C ASP A 677 24.24 7.53 -113.99
N GLN A 678 23.42 6.49 -114.20
CA GLN A 678 23.68 5.45 -115.20
C GLN A 678 23.30 5.91 -116.62
N PRO A 679 24.23 5.89 -117.60
CA PRO A 679 23.91 6.23 -118.98
C PRO A 679 23.07 5.14 -119.65
N ILE A 680 21.91 5.53 -120.18
CA ILE A 680 21.03 4.63 -120.94
C ILE A 680 21.73 4.26 -122.26
N ASN A 681 22.23 3.03 -122.34
CA ASN A 681 22.93 2.50 -123.51
C ASN A 681 22.07 1.42 -124.18
N LEU A 682 21.54 1.72 -125.37
CA LEU A 682 20.65 0.83 -126.13
C LEU A 682 21.48 0.04 -127.16
N PRO A 683 21.37 -1.29 -127.26
CA PRO A 683 22.24 -2.07 -128.15
C PRO A 683 22.00 -1.80 -129.64
N ASP A 684 23.01 -1.25 -130.31
CA ASP A 684 22.99 -1.00 -131.76
C ASP A 684 23.20 -2.29 -132.61
N SER A 685 23.61 -3.41 -131.99
CA SER A 685 23.79 -4.69 -132.70
C SER A 685 23.25 -5.92 -131.94
N MET A 686 22.97 -6.97 -132.72
CA MET A 686 22.60 -8.31 -132.23
C MET A 686 23.73 -9.02 -131.47
N GLU A 687 24.98 -8.58 -131.61
CA GLU A 687 26.12 -9.16 -130.92
C GLU A 687 26.32 -8.49 -129.55
N ASP A 688 26.14 -7.16 -129.49
CA ASP A 688 26.10 -6.41 -128.22
C ASP A 688 24.92 -6.87 -127.34
N LEU A 689 23.74 -7.11 -127.92
CA LEU A 689 22.59 -7.64 -127.18
C LEU A 689 22.86 -9.04 -126.60
N ARG A 690 23.59 -9.90 -127.33
CA ARG A 690 24.01 -11.23 -126.83
C ARG A 690 25.07 -11.11 -125.74
N PHE A 691 26.01 -10.18 -125.88
CA PHE A 691 27.02 -9.90 -124.86
C PHE A 691 26.36 -9.39 -123.56
N GLN A 692 25.45 -8.41 -123.66
CA GLN A 692 24.69 -7.92 -122.50
C GLN A 692 23.83 -9.02 -121.86
N TYR A 693 23.21 -9.91 -122.65
CA TYR A 693 22.45 -11.04 -122.10
C TYR A 693 23.36 -12.03 -121.33
N LEU A 694 24.54 -12.34 -121.85
CA LEU A 694 25.53 -13.18 -121.16
C LEU A 694 26.07 -12.49 -119.89
N GLN A 695 26.32 -11.18 -119.95
CA GLN A 695 26.75 -10.39 -118.78
C GLN A 695 25.66 -10.37 -117.70
N LEU A 696 24.38 -10.22 -118.06
CA LEU A 696 23.25 -10.35 -117.15
C LEU A 696 23.10 -11.76 -116.56
N GLN A 697 23.44 -12.82 -117.31
CA GLN A 697 23.51 -14.18 -116.75
C GLN A 697 24.69 -14.34 -115.78
N GLU A 698 25.87 -13.81 -116.10
CA GLU A 698 27.05 -13.86 -115.22
C GLU A 698 26.81 -13.08 -113.92
N ASP A 699 26.20 -11.90 -114.00
CA ASP A 699 25.86 -11.08 -112.84
C ASP A 699 24.72 -11.69 -112.01
N LEU A 700 23.76 -12.38 -112.64
CA LEU A 700 22.77 -13.19 -111.92
C LEU A 700 23.43 -14.35 -111.16
N ILE A 701 24.42 -15.02 -111.75
CA ILE A 701 25.19 -16.10 -111.10
C ILE A 701 26.00 -15.53 -109.91
N LYS A 702 26.67 -14.38 -110.06
CA LYS A 702 27.35 -13.70 -108.95
C LYS A 702 26.40 -13.39 -107.80
N VAL A 703 25.24 -12.79 -108.10
CA VAL A 703 24.21 -12.46 -107.10
C VAL A 703 23.67 -13.72 -106.41
N GLN A 704 23.54 -14.86 -107.10
CA GLN A 704 23.17 -16.12 -106.47
C GLN A 704 24.27 -16.68 -105.56
N LEU A 705 25.53 -16.70 -106.01
CA LEU A 705 26.66 -17.17 -105.20
C LEU A 705 26.93 -16.29 -103.97
N ASP A 706 26.78 -14.98 -104.10
CA ASP A 706 26.96 -14.06 -102.97
C ASP A 706 25.77 -14.10 -101.99
N LYS A 707 24.55 -14.36 -102.50
CA LYS A 707 23.39 -14.71 -101.66
C LYS A 707 23.64 -16.01 -100.87
N GLU A 708 24.16 -17.05 -101.51
CA GLU A 708 24.44 -18.34 -100.85
C GLU A 708 25.49 -18.20 -99.74
N LYS A 709 26.60 -17.50 -100.00
CA LYS A 709 27.61 -17.16 -98.97
C LYS A 709 26.99 -16.36 -97.83
N LEU A 710 26.15 -15.36 -98.14
CA LEU A 710 25.49 -14.54 -97.12
C LEU A 710 24.52 -15.38 -96.28
N GLU A 711 23.72 -16.25 -96.89
CA GLU A 711 22.88 -17.21 -96.15
C GLU A 711 23.73 -18.14 -95.27
N GLU A 712 24.89 -18.61 -95.72
CA GLU A 712 25.77 -19.47 -94.92
C GLU A 712 26.39 -18.71 -93.71
N THR A 713 26.89 -17.49 -93.92
CA THR A 713 27.36 -16.64 -92.81
C THR A 713 26.25 -16.37 -91.80
N LEU A 714 25.04 -15.99 -92.25
CA LEU A 714 23.88 -15.77 -91.37
C LEU A 714 23.45 -17.05 -90.65
N ARG A 715 23.52 -18.24 -91.28
CA ARG A 715 23.27 -19.52 -90.61
C ARG A 715 24.29 -19.81 -89.51
N SER A 716 25.56 -19.40 -89.68
CA SER A 716 26.60 -19.56 -88.66
C SER A 716 26.42 -18.57 -87.49
N GLU A 717 26.08 -17.31 -87.79
CA GLU A 717 25.78 -16.28 -86.79
C GLU A 717 24.52 -16.63 -85.97
N ILE A 718 23.48 -17.16 -86.63
CA ILE A 718 22.27 -17.67 -85.96
C ILE A 718 22.57 -18.87 -85.05
N HIS A 719 23.55 -19.72 -85.35
CA HIS A 719 23.98 -20.77 -84.41
C HIS A 719 24.74 -20.18 -83.23
N PHE A 720 25.74 -19.33 -83.48
CA PHE A 720 26.51 -18.70 -82.41
C PHE A 720 25.62 -17.91 -81.42
N LEU A 721 24.65 -17.14 -81.93
CA LEU A 721 23.69 -16.40 -81.10
C LEU A 721 22.70 -17.31 -80.35
N ARG A 722 22.40 -18.51 -80.86
CA ARG A 722 21.63 -19.52 -80.12
C ARG A 722 22.46 -20.15 -79.01
N ASP A 723 23.68 -20.58 -79.32
CA ASP A 723 24.59 -21.19 -78.35
C ASP A 723 24.89 -20.22 -77.20
N GLN A 724 25.06 -18.92 -77.51
CA GLN A 724 25.18 -17.86 -76.51
C GLN A 724 23.88 -17.69 -75.69
N ALA A 725 22.72 -17.61 -76.33
CA ALA A 725 21.44 -17.45 -75.63
C ALA A 725 21.11 -18.65 -74.72
N ASP A 726 21.40 -19.88 -75.16
CA ASP A 726 21.22 -21.08 -74.34
C ASP A 726 22.21 -21.13 -73.17
N ALA A 727 23.45 -20.66 -73.34
CA ALA A 727 24.43 -20.53 -72.26
C ALA A 727 24.04 -19.45 -71.24
N GLU A 728 23.59 -18.27 -71.70
CA GLU A 728 23.06 -17.21 -70.85
C GLU A 728 21.80 -17.67 -70.09
N GLN A 729 20.90 -18.40 -70.77
CA GLN A 729 19.69 -18.93 -70.13
C GLN A 729 20.00 -20.11 -69.19
N HIS A 730 21.05 -20.90 -69.43
CA HIS A 730 21.54 -21.89 -68.46
C HIS A 730 22.10 -21.21 -67.20
N CYS A 731 22.95 -20.20 -67.36
CA CYS A 731 23.48 -19.40 -66.25
C CYS A 731 22.35 -18.74 -65.45
N LYS A 732 21.34 -18.19 -66.13
CA LYS A 732 20.13 -17.64 -65.51
C LYS A 732 19.38 -18.70 -64.68
N ARG A 733 19.12 -19.90 -65.22
CA ARG A 733 18.46 -20.99 -64.47
C ARG A 733 19.24 -21.35 -63.19
N GLN A 734 20.57 -21.44 -63.27
CA GLN A 734 21.41 -21.73 -62.10
C GLN A 734 21.32 -20.64 -61.01
N LEU A 735 21.19 -19.36 -61.40
CA LEU A 735 20.95 -18.26 -60.47
C LEU A 735 19.52 -18.30 -59.89
N GLU A 736 18.51 -18.63 -60.70
CA GLU A 736 17.12 -18.80 -60.25
C GLU A 736 16.99 -19.99 -59.27
N ASP A 737 17.69 -21.10 -59.51
CA ASP A 737 17.76 -22.27 -58.62
C ASP A 737 18.47 -21.95 -57.30
N ALA A 738 19.56 -21.17 -57.34
CA ALA A 738 20.31 -20.75 -56.15
C ALA A 738 19.47 -19.80 -55.28
N LEU A 739 18.88 -18.76 -55.87
CA LEU A 739 17.98 -17.83 -55.18
C LEU A 739 16.73 -18.54 -54.63
N SER A 740 16.22 -19.56 -55.33
CA SER A 740 15.12 -20.40 -54.84
C SER A 740 15.53 -21.19 -53.59
N GLN A 741 16.75 -21.75 -53.56
CA GLN A 741 17.29 -22.44 -52.38
C GLN A 741 17.47 -21.48 -51.19
N GLU A 742 17.97 -20.26 -51.41
CA GLU A 742 18.06 -19.23 -50.38
C GLU A 742 16.67 -18.84 -49.84
N VAL A 743 15.68 -18.63 -50.71
CA VAL A 743 14.28 -18.35 -50.32
C VAL A 743 13.67 -19.52 -49.54
N HIS A 744 13.99 -20.77 -49.89
CA HIS A 744 13.56 -21.94 -49.10
C HIS A 744 14.26 -22.01 -47.73
N GLY A 745 15.54 -21.65 -47.64
CA GLY A 745 16.27 -21.55 -46.36
C GLY A 745 15.69 -20.47 -45.44
N LEU A 746 15.47 -19.27 -45.97
CA LEU A 746 14.87 -18.14 -45.24
C LEU A 746 13.43 -18.46 -44.79
N ARG A 747 12.65 -19.19 -45.58
CA ARG A 747 11.31 -19.67 -45.17
C ARG A 747 11.40 -20.62 -43.97
N ARG A 748 12.29 -21.61 -43.99
CA ARG A 748 12.46 -22.53 -42.84
C ARG A 748 12.89 -21.79 -41.57
N GLN A 749 13.77 -20.81 -41.68
CA GLN A 749 14.14 -19.94 -40.55
C GLN A 749 12.95 -19.12 -40.03
N LEU A 750 12.07 -18.65 -40.93
CA LEU A 750 10.83 -17.96 -40.54
C LEU A 750 9.83 -18.91 -39.85
N ASP A 751 9.71 -20.14 -40.32
CA ASP A 751 8.86 -21.19 -39.73
C ASP A 751 9.37 -21.58 -38.33
N GLU A 752 10.68 -21.78 -38.18
CA GLU A 752 11.37 -22.08 -36.91
C GLU A 752 11.18 -20.93 -35.90
N LEU A 753 11.38 -19.67 -36.31
CA LEU A 753 11.13 -18.49 -35.48
C LEU A 753 9.64 -18.36 -35.10
N SER A 754 8.73 -18.71 -36.01
CA SER A 754 7.29 -18.69 -35.75
C SER A 754 6.89 -19.77 -34.73
N GLN A 755 7.48 -20.95 -34.81
CA GLN A 755 7.26 -22.03 -33.85
C GLN A 755 7.80 -21.67 -32.45
N VAL A 756 8.97 -21.06 -32.36
CA VAL A 756 9.53 -20.54 -31.09
C VAL A 756 8.66 -19.42 -30.51
N LYS A 757 8.13 -18.53 -31.35
CA LYS A 757 7.16 -17.50 -30.93
C LYS A 757 5.89 -18.13 -30.35
N GLU A 758 5.32 -19.14 -31.02
CA GLU A 758 4.10 -19.80 -30.55
C GLU A 758 4.33 -20.54 -29.22
N GLN A 759 5.48 -21.22 -29.06
CA GLN A 759 5.88 -21.83 -27.79
C GLN A 759 6.00 -20.79 -26.66
N LEU A 760 6.58 -19.62 -26.93
CA LEU A 760 6.67 -18.53 -25.95
C LEU A 760 5.29 -17.96 -25.58
N GLU A 761 4.35 -17.90 -26.53
CA GLU A 761 2.96 -17.51 -26.25
C GLU A 761 2.20 -18.57 -25.44
N GLN A 762 2.44 -19.86 -25.69
CA GLN A 762 1.89 -20.97 -24.89
C GLN A 762 2.43 -20.94 -23.46
N GLU A 763 3.73 -20.70 -23.26
CA GLU A 763 4.31 -20.49 -21.93
C GLU A 763 3.67 -19.30 -21.20
N ARG A 764 3.49 -18.16 -21.88
CA ARG A 764 2.86 -16.96 -21.29
C ARG A 764 1.42 -17.26 -20.83
N ARG A 765 0.65 -18.01 -21.61
CA ARG A 765 -0.71 -18.45 -21.22
C ARG A 765 -0.66 -19.35 -19.98
N CYS A 766 0.23 -20.34 -19.96
CA CYS A 766 0.36 -21.26 -18.82
C CYS A 766 0.81 -20.54 -17.53
N ARG A 767 1.74 -19.57 -17.61
CA ARG A 767 2.13 -18.74 -16.46
C ARG A 767 0.95 -17.94 -15.90
N LEU A 768 0.16 -17.29 -16.76
CA LEU A 768 -1.04 -16.55 -16.36
C LEU A 768 -2.12 -17.45 -15.73
N GLU A 769 -2.26 -18.70 -16.19
CA GLU A 769 -3.13 -19.68 -15.55
C GLU A 769 -2.63 -20.09 -14.16
N LYS A 770 -1.31 -20.26 -13.98
CA LYS A 770 -0.71 -20.58 -12.67
C LYS A 770 -0.74 -19.41 -11.70
N GLU A 771 -0.66 -18.17 -12.18
CA GLU A 771 -0.93 -16.97 -11.36
C GLU A 771 -2.41 -16.93 -10.91
N LYS A 772 -3.35 -17.28 -11.79
CA LYS A 772 -4.78 -17.40 -11.45
C LYS A 772 -5.11 -18.59 -10.54
N GLU A 773 -4.33 -19.67 -10.57
CA GLU A 773 -4.40 -20.74 -9.56
C GLU A 773 -3.84 -20.26 -8.22
N LYS A 774 -2.65 -19.66 -8.22
CA LYS A 774 -2.00 -19.12 -7.02
C LYS A 774 -2.89 -18.11 -6.29
N GLY A 775 -3.45 -17.12 -6.98
CA GLY A 775 -4.36 -16.13 -6.37
C GLY A 775 -5.64 -16.75 -5.80
N ARG A 776 -6.15 -17.85 -6.39
CA ARG A 776 -7.28 -18.61 -5.81
C ARG A 776 -6.88 -19.39 -4.56
N CYS A 777 -5.63 -19.88 -4.47
CA CYS A 777 -5.09 -20.46 -3.25
C CYS A 777 -4.84 -19.43 -2.16
N GLU A 778 -4.31 -18.24 -2.50
CA GLU A 778 -4.07 -17.14 -1.57
C GLU A 778 -5.38 -16.57 -1.00
N LEU A 779 -6.42 -16.37 -1.82
CA LEU A 779 -7.75 -15.98 -1.35
C LEU A 779 -8.35 -17.02 -0.39
N ARG A 780 -8.22 -18.32 -0.70
CA ARG A 780 -8.68 -19.41 0.16
C ARG A 780 -7.89 -19.49 1.48
N LEU A 781 -6.59 -19.17 1.45
CA LEU A 781 -5.77 -19.07 2.67
C LEU A 781 -6.26 -17.91 3.55
N ALA A 782 -6.48 -16.73 2.96
CA ALA A 782 -6.99 -15.56 3.67
C ALA A 782 -8.38 -15.80 4.31
N GLN A 783 -9.27 -16.53 3.62
CA GLN A 783 -10.56 -16.97 4.18
C GLN A 783 -10.37 -17.87 5.42
N VAL A 784 -9.49 -18.88 5.34
CA VAL A 784 -9.23 -19.79 6.47
C VAL A 784 -8.54 -19.09 7.64
N VAL A 785 -7.69 -18.09 7.38
CA VAL A 785 -7.09 -17.24 8.42
C VAL A 785 -8.17 -16.37 9.08
N GLY A 786 -9.05 -15.71 8.31
CA GLY A 786 -10.17 -14.94 8.87
C GLY A 786 -11.11 -15.79 9.73
N GLU A 787 -11.47 -17.00 9.28
CA GLU A 787 -12.23 -17.97 10.09
C GLU A 787 -11.50 -18.36 11.39
N ALA A 788 -10.17 -18.43 11.38
CA ALA A 788 -9.38 -18.74 12.57
C ALA A 788 -9.32 -17.54 13.53
N ASP A 789 -9.13 -16.32 13.02
CA ASP A 789 -9.13 -15.10 13.81
C ASP A 789 -10.50 -14.84 14.46
N GLU A 790 -11.62 -15.05 13.75
CA GLU A 790 -12.97 -14.97 14.33
C GLU A 790 -13.15 -15.97 15.49
N ARG A 791 -12.64 -17.20 15.33
CA ARG A 791 -12.68 -18.23 16.39
C ARG A 791 -11.80 -17.85 17.58
N LEU A 792 -10.61 -17.27 17.35
CA LEU A 792 -9.72 -16.79 18.40
C LEU A 792 -10.36 -15.64 19.20
N HIS A 793 -10.94 -14.64 18.52
CA HIS A 793 -11.66 -13.55 19.18
C HIS A 793 -12.87 -14.05 19.99
N ALA A 794 -13.61 -15.03 19.46
CA ALA A 794 -14.73 -15.66 20.18
C ALA A 794 -14.26 -16.42 21.43
N LEU A 795 -13.14 -17.16 21.34
CA LEU A 795 -12.54 -17.87 22.48
C LEU A 795 -11.96 -16.93 23.53
N GLN A 796 -11.29 -15.85 23.14
CA GLN A 796 -10.81 -14.81 24.06
C GLN A 796 -11.97 -14.15 24.79
N LYS A 797 -13.04 -13.76 24.08
CA LYS A 797 -14.24 -13.19 24.70
C LYS A 797 -14.94 -14.16 25.67
N ALA A 798 -14.91 -15.46 25.38
CA ALA A 798 -15.42 -16.48 26.31
C ALA A 798 -14.51 -16.65 27.53
N HIS A 799 -13.19 -16.64 27.34
CA HIS A 799 -12.18 -16.69 28.41
C HIS A 799 -12.32 -15.49 29.36
N ASP A 800 -12.44 -14.27 28.85
CA ASP A 800 -12.60 -13.05 29.65
C ASP A 800 -13.93 -13.05 30.41
N GLY A 801 -14.99 -13.61 29.79
CA GLY A 801 -16.25 -13.88 30.44
C GLY A 801 -16.10 -14.81 31.65
N LEU A 802 -15.39 -15.94 31.47
CA LEU A 802 -15.09 -16.92 32.52
C LEU A 802 -14.19 -16.35 33.62
N ALA A 803 -13.16 -15.56 33.28
CA ALA A 803 -12.32 -14.86 34.24
C ALA A 803 -13.17 -13.91 35.10
N SER A 804 -14.01 -13.08 34.48
CA SER A 804 -14.92 -12.18 35.22
C SER A 804 -15.96 -12.91 36.07
N ALA A 805 -16.23 -14.19 35.81
CA ALA A 805 -17.10 -15.03 36.63
C ALA A 805 -16.33 -15.67 37.80
N LYS A 806 -15.10 -16.13 37.56
CA LYS A 806 -14.16 -16.59 38.59
C LYS A 806 -13.92 -15.51 39.64
N ASP A 807 -13.60 -14.29 39.22
CA ASP A 807 -13.28 -13.19 40.15
C ASP A 807 -14.45 -12.86 41.09
N LYS A 808 -15.69 -12.94 40.58
CA LYS A 808 -16.92 -12.77 41.37
C LYS A 808 -17.10 -13.91 42.38
N LEU A 809 -16.91 -15.16 41.95
CA LEU A 809 -17.00 -16.33 42.83
C LEU A 809 -15.89 -16.33 43.90
N GLU A 810 -14.68 -15.88 43.58
CA GLU A 810 -13.60 -15.73 44.56
C GLU A 810 -13.89 -14.61 45.57
N ALA A 811 -14.49 -13.49 45.13
CA ALA A 811 -14.99 -12.44 46.02
C ALA A 811 -16.15 -12.90 46.93
N GLU A 812 -17.11 -13.68 46.40
CA GLU A 812 -18.19 -14.29 47.17
C GLU A 812 -17.65 -15.28 48.21
N VAL A 813 -16.67 -16.12 47.84
CA VAL A 813 -15.99 -17.05 48.77
C VAL A 813 -15.23 -16.29 49.85
N LEU A 814 -14.57 -15.17 49.53
CA LEU A 814 -13.93 -14.29 50.53
C LEU A 814 -14.95 -13.69 51.50
N GLN A 815 -16.07 -13.17 51.01
CA GLN A 815 -17.15 -12.65 51.87
C GLN A 815 -17.76 -13.74 52.76
N LEU A 816 -18.01 -14.94 52.23
CA LEU A 816 -18.54 -16.07 53.00
C LEU A 816 -17.55 -16.52 54.09
N ARG A 817 -16.25 -16.58 53.80
CA ARG A 817 -15.22 -16.86 54.81
C ARG A 817 -15.19 -15.81 55.91
N GLY A 818 -15.24 -14.53 55.56
CA GLY A 818 -15.32 -13.43 56.54
C GLY A 818 -16.54 -13.56 57.45
N ARG A 819 -17.72 -13.86 56.89
CA ARG A 819 -18.96 -14.09 57.67
C ARG A 819 -18.88 -15.31 58.58
N VAL A 820 -18.26 -16.40 58.13
CA VAL A 820 -18.00 -17.59 58.97
C VAL A 820 -17.07 -17.23 60.12
N GLN A 821 -16.01 -16.45 59.87
CA GLN A 821 -15.09 -15.99 60.92
C GLN A 821 -15.80 -15.09 61.95
N THR A 822 -16.65 -14.15 61.52
CA THR A 822 -17.47 -13.34 62.44
C THR A 822 -18.39 -14.22 63.30
N LEU A 823 -19.15 -15.13 62.68
CA LEU A 823 -20.06 -16.03 63.39
C LEU A 823 -19.32 -16.97 64.37
N GLN A 824 -18.10 -17.41 64.03
CA GLN A 824 -17.26 -18.16 64.96
C GLN A 824 -16.89 -17.30 66.17
N THR A 825 -16.42 -16.06 65.97
CA THR A 825 -16.11 -15.18 67.11
C THR A 825 -17.33 -14.81 67.95
N GLU A 826 -18.53 -14.69 67.35
CA GLU A 826 -19.78 -14.50 68.10
C GLU A 826 -20.14 -15.74 68.93
N LEU A 827 -19.95 -16.94 68.36
CA LEU A 827 -20.13 -18.21 69.07
C LEU A 827 -19.14 -18.35 70.23
N ASP A 828 -17.84 -18.18 69.99
CA ASP A 828 -16.77 -18.30 71.00
C ASP A 828 -17.00 -17.36 72.18
N ASN A 829 -17.43 -16.11 71.90
CA ASN A 829 -17.83 -15.13 72.90
C ASN A 829 -19.08 -15.58 73.68
N SER A 830 -20.09 -16.12 73.01
CA SER A 830 -21.30 -16.64 73.68
C SER A 830 -20.99 -17.85 74.57
N GLU A 831 -20.08 -18.73 74.15
CA GLU A 831 -19.59 -19.85 74.95
C GLU A 831 -18.74 -19.40 76.13
N ALA A 832 -17.97 -18.30 76.01
CA ALA A 832 -17.25 -17.69 77.12
C ALA A 832 -18.23 -17.16 78.18
N VAL A 833 -19.23 -16.37 77.77
CA VAL A 833 -20.28 -15.85 78.66
C VAL A 833 -21.05 -16.98 79.34
N GLN A 834 -21.38 -18.07 78.63
CA GLN A 834 -22.01 -19.24 79.24
C GLN A 834 -21.10 -19.95 80.25
N ARG A 835 -19.82 -20.16 79.94
CA ARG A 835 -18.84 -20.74 80.88
C ARG A 835 -18.71 -19.90 82.14
N ASP A 836 -18.66 -18.58 82.03
CA ASP A 836 -18.54 -17.70 83.18
C ASP A 836 -19.84 -17.58 83.99
N PHE A 837 -21.01 -17.65 83.35
CA PHE A 837 -22.29 -17.80 84.06
C PHE A 837 -22.37 -19.12 84.86
N VAL A 838 -21.81 -20.21 84.33
CA VAL A 838 -21.69 -21.49 85.06
C VAL A 838 -20.72 -21.36 86.25
N LYS A 839 -19.55 -20.72 86.08
CA LYS A 839 -18.63 -20.44 87.21
C LYS A 839 -19.28 -19.57 88.28
N LEU A 840 -19.99 -18.51 87.90
CA LEU A 840 -20.66 -17.58 88.81
C LEU A 840 -21.79 -18.28 89.58
N SER A 841 -22.63 -19.05 88.90
CA SER A 841 -23.72 -19.80 89.56
C SER A 841 -23.20 -20.91 90.48
N GLN A 842 -22.12 -21.62 90.12
CA GLN A 842 -21.43 -22.55 91.02
C GLN A 842 -20.81 -21.84 92.23
N SER A 843 -20.14 -20.70 92.03
CA SER A 843 -19.53 -19.92 93.12
C SER A 843 -20.60 -19.41 94.10
N LEU A 844 -21.71 -18.89 93.57
CA LEU A 844 -22.87 -18.49 94.36
C LEU A 844 -23.50 -19.68 95.10
N GLN A 845 -23.58 -20.87 94.50
CA GLN A 845 -24.03 -22.08 95.19
C GLN A 845 -23.11 -22.47 96.36
N VAL A 846 -21.80 -22.42 96.17
CA VAL A 846 -20.81 -22.66 97.24
C VAL A 846 -20.92 -21.59 98.33
N GLU A 847 -21.17 -20.34 97.99
CA GLU A 847 -21.34 -19.24 98.95
C GLU A 847 -22.65 -19.35 99.74
N LEU A 848 -23.75 -19.70 99.08
CA LEU A 848 -25.03 -20.00 99.72
C LEU A 848 -24.93 -21.23 100.64
N GLU A 849 -24.21 -22.27 100.25
CA GLU A 849 -24.03 -23.45 101.12
C GLU A 849 -23.08 -23.15 102.30
N LYS A 850 -22.05 -22.32 102.12
CA LYS A 850 -21.27 -21.75 103.25
C LYS A 850 -22.17 -20.96 104.21
N ILE A 851 -23.11 -20.16 103.70
CA ILE A 851 -24.08 -19.44 104.54
C ILE A 851 -24.97 -20.43 105.31
N ARG A 852 -25.52 -21.46 104.66
CA ARG A 852 -26.33 -22.51 105.31
C ARG A 852 -25.55 -23.31 106.36
N GLN A 853 -24.26 -23.55 106.16
CA GLN A 853 -23.38 -24.12 107.16
C GLN A 853 -23.14 -23.15 108.33
N SER A 854 -22.97 -21.85 108.06
CA SER A 854 -22.78 -20.83 109.10
C SER A 854 -24.03 -20.58 109.97
N ASP A 855 -25.25 -20.78 109.44
CA ASP A 855 -26.49 -20.74 110.23
C ASP A 855 -26.65 -21.96 111.17
N SER A 856 -25.71 -22.92 111.15
CA SER A 856 -25.59 -23.96 112.19
C SER A 856 -24.71 -23.55 113.39
N GLU A 857 -23.95 -22.45 113.29
CA GLU A 857 -23.28 -21.84 114.45
C GLU A 857 -24.31 -21.12 115.34
N VAL A 858 -24.14 -21.20 116.66
CA VAL A 858 -25.00 -20.43 117.59
C VAL A 858 -24.71 -18.94 117.41
N ARG A 859 -25.62 -18.28 116.69
CA ARG A 859 -25.51 -16.87 116.25
C ARG A 859 -25.30 -15.86 117.37
N TRP A 860 -25.61 -16.21 118.63
CA TRP A 860 -25.32 -15.39 119.81
C TRP A 860 -24.08 -15.90 120.55
N GLN A 861 -22.99 -15.12 120.52
CA GLN A 861 -21.75 -15.47 121.23
C GLN A 861 -21.88 -15.13 122.73
N HIS A 862 -21.45 -16.03 123.62
CA HIS A 862 -21.41 -15.73 125.05
C HIS A 862 -20.19 -14.88 125.42
N GLU A 863 -20.34 -14.08 126.48
CA GLU A 863 -19.31 -13.12 126.94
C GLU A 863 -17.99 -13.78 127.38
N ASP A 864 -18.02 -15.07 127.70
CA ASP A 864 -16.87 -15.81 128.23
C ASP A 864 -16.03 -16.47 127.11
N ASP A 865 -16.63 -16.77 125.95
CA ASP A 865 -15.95 -17.46 124.83
C ASP A 865 -15.12 -16.52 123.93
N VAL A 866 -15.37 -15.21 124.00
CA VAL A 866 -14.79 -14.23 123.07
C VAL A 866 -13.70 -13.39 123.75
N GLY A 867 -12.43 -13.68 123.45
CA GLY A 867 -11.27 -12.93 123.94
C GLY A 867 -10.92 -11.65 123.14
N GLU A 868 -11.44 -11.50 121.92
CA GLU A 868 -11.07 -10.44 120.96
C GLU A 868 -12.29 -9.83 120.26
N CYS A 869 -12.20 -8.57 119.85
CA CYS A 869 -13.23 -7.93 118.99
C CYS A 869 -13.29 -8.59 117.60
N ASN A 870 -14.47 -9.07 117.19
CA ASN A 870 -14.70 -9.71 115.88
C ASN A 870 -14.48 -8.80 114.65
N THR A 871 -14.16 -7.50 114.82
CA THR A 871 -13.76 -6.60 113.71
C THR A 871 -12.30 -6.17 113.82
N CYS A 872 -11.90 -5.52 114.92
CA CYS A 872 -10.55 -4.92 115.03
C CYS A 872 -9.53 -5.78 115.79
N LYS A 873 -9.88 -7.00 116.19
CA LYS A 873 -9.01 -7.97 116.89
C LYS A 873 -8.38 -7.51 118.21
N ARG A 874 -8.74 -6.33 118.72
CA ARG A 874 -8.35 -5.85 120.05
C ARG A 874 -8.89 -6.79 121.14
N GLY A 875 -8.05 -7.16 122.09
CA GLY A 875 -8.41 -7.98 123.25
C GLY A 875 -9.51 -7.34 124.12
N LEU A 876 -10.40 -8.15 124.67
CA LEU A 876 -11.55 -7.77 125.48
C LEU A 876 -11.50 -8.51 126.83
N HIS A 877 -10.93 -7.86 127.84
CA HIS A 877 -10.58 -8.51 129.11
C HIS A 877 -11.66 -8.37 130.19
N ALA A 878 -12.53 -7.36 130.09
CA ALA A 878 -13.67 -7.17 130.98
C ALA A 878 -15.01 -7.35 130.25
N ARG A 879 -15.99 -7.99 130.92
CA ARG A 879 -17.37 -8.11 130.38
C ARG A 879 -18.01 -6.77 130.00
N LYS A 880 -17.60 -5.66 130.64
CA LYS A 880 -18.06 -4.30 130.31
C LYS A 880 -17.57 -3.78 128.95
N GLU A 881 -16.56 -4.40 128.35
CA GLU A 881 -15.97 -4.03 127.05
C GLU A 881 -16.59 -4.84 125.88
N LYS A 882 -17.37 -5.87 126.21
CA LYS A 882 -17.98 -6.82 125.28
C LYS A 882 -19.41 -6.39 124.98
N HIS A 883 -19.70 -6.10 123.72
CA HIS A 883 -21.04 -5.71 123.28
C HIS A 883 -21.46 -6.53 122.04
N HIS A 884 -22.72 -6.93 121.99
CA HIS A 884 -23.26 -7.76 120.90
C HIS A 884 -23.78 -6.91 119.74
N CYS A 885 -23.54 -7.35 118.50
CA CYS A 885 -24.19 -6.79 117.33
C CYS A 885 -25.66 -7.24 117.26
N SER A 886 -26.60 -6.29 117.16
CA SER A 886 -28.05 -6.56 117.17
C SER A 886 -28.56 -7.37 115.96
N HIS A 887 -27.73 -7.64 114.95
CA HIS A 887 -28.11 -8.40 113.75
C HIS A 887 -27.39 -9.74 113.59
N CYS A 888 -26.10 -9.82 113.97
CA CYS A 888 -25.31 -11.05 113.83
C CYS A 888 -24.93 -11.70 115.17
N GLY A 889 -25.27 -11.12 116.32
CA GLY A 889 -25.09 -11.69 117.66
C GLY A 889 -23.63 -11.96 118.09
N LYS A 890 -22.64 -11.64 117.25
CA LYS A 890 -21.21 -11.70 117.58
C LYS A 890 -20.78 -10.51 118.45
N ILE A 891 -19.69 -10.66 119.20
CA ILE A 891 -19.19 -9.67 120.17
C ILE A 891 -18.13 -8.74 119.56
N PHE A 892 -18.23 -7.45 119.86
CA PHE A 892 -17.31 -6.40 119.40
C PHE A 892 -17.02 -5.39 120.53
N CYS A 893 -15.96 -4.59 120.37
CA CYS A 893 -15.70 -3.43 121.22
C CYS A 893 -16.65 -2.26 120.88
N VAL A 894 -16.77 -1.28 121.79
CA VAL A 894 -17.64 -0.11 121.62
C VAL A 894 -17.33 0.71 120.36
N GLU A 895 -16.06 0.84 119.97
CA GLU A 895 -15.65 1.54 118.74
C GLU A 895 -16.15 0.84 117.47
N CYS A 896 -16.17 -0.50 117.44
CA CYS A 896 -16.67 -1.28 116.31
C CYS A 896 -18.20 -1.44 116.29
N LEU A 897 -18.90 -0.98 117.34
CA LEU A 897 -20.36 -0.93 117.47
C LEU A 897 -20.92 0.50 117.52
N GLY A 898 -20.11 1.51 117.17
CA GLY A 898 -20.52 2.92 117.15
C GLY A 898 -21.56 3.29 116.08
N LYS A 899 -21.96 2.36 115.20
CA LYS A 899 -23.01 2.57 114.18
C LYS A 899 -24.30 1.83 114.57
N ALA A 900 -25.45 2.40 114.21
CA ALA A 900 -26.74 1.83 114.55
C ALA A 900 -27.77 2.04 113.43
N VAL A 901 -28.47 0.97 113.07
CA VAL A 901 -29.48 0.96 111.99
C VAL A 901 -30.87 1.08 112.58
N ARG A 902 -31.76 1.80 111.89
CA ARG A 902 -33.18 1.93 112.27
C ARG A 902 -33.99 0.79 111.67
N SER A 903 -34.65 -0.02 112.49
CA SER A 903 -35.39 -1.18 111.99
C SER A 903 -36.68 -1.48 112.76
N GLY A 904 -37.49 -2.37 112.18
CA GLY A 904 -38.79 -2.82 112.66
C GLY A 904 -39.91 -1.77 112.61
N PRO A 905 -41.17 -2.15 112.90
CA PRO A 905 -42.37 -1.30 112.70
C PRO A 905 -42.45 -0.02 113.56
N LYS A 906 -41.42 0.28 114.36
CA LYS A 906 -41.32 1.48 115.21
C LYS A 906 -39.99 2.23 115.03
N MET A 907 -39.25 1.97 113.94
CA MET A 907 -37.99 2.64 113.56
C MET A 907 -37.01 2.84 114.73
N ARG A 908 -36.82 1.78 115.51
CA ARG A 908 -35.92 1.79 116.67
C ARG A 908 -34.48 1.66 116.21
N SER A 909 -33.59 2.39 116.87
CA SER A 909 -32.14 2.32 116.63
C SER A 909 -31.56 1.07 117.29
N PHE A 910 -30.79 0.28 116.54
CA PHE A 910 -30.13 -0.94 117.00
C PHE A 910 -28.63 -0.89 116.67
N PRO A 911 -27.71 -0.99 117.65
CA PRO A 911 -26.28 -0.98 117.38
C PRO A 911 -25.85 -2.25 116.63
N VAL A 912 -25.10 -2.07 115.55
CA VAL A 912 -24.63 -3.15 114.68
C VAL A 912 -23.18 -2.92 114.25
N CYS A 913 -22.41 -4.00 114.04
CA CYS A 913 -21.03 -3.87 113.58
C CYS A 913 -20.98 -3.35 112.13
N ASN A 914 -19.82 -2.84 111.71
CA ASN A 914 -19.64 -2.18 110.41
C ASN A 914 -20.17 -3.02 109.21
N VAL A 915 -19.91 -4.33 109.18
CA VAL A 915 -20.39 -5.25 108.12
C VAL A 915 -21.92 -5.34 108.10
N CYS A 916 -22.56 -5.41 109.28
CA CYS A 916 -24.00 -5.48 109.39
C CYS A 916 -24.68 -4.13 109.12
N HIS A 917 -23.98 -3.01 109.31
CA HIS A 917 -24.47 -1.70 108.88
C HIS A 917 -24.60 -1.63 107.35
N THR A 918 -23.52 -1.97 106.64
CA THR A 918 -23.45 -2.01 105.16
C THR A 918 -24.35 -3.07 104.50
N LEU A 919 -24.99 -3.94 105.29
CA LEU A 919 -25.95 -4.96 104.83
C LEU A 919 -27.42 -4.60 105.13
N LEU A 920 -27.67 -3.64 106.01
CA LEU A 920 -29.02 -3.27 106.49
C LEU A 920 -29.40 -1.82 106.21
N ASP A 921 -28.43 -0.97 105.91
CA ASP A 921 -28.64 0.44 105.55
C ASP A 921 -28.42 0.63 104.05
N HIS A 922 -29.52 0.85 103.31
CA HIS A 922 -29.50 0.95 101.85
C HIS A 922 -28.78 2.21 101.32
N ASP A 923 -28.64 3.25 102.14
CA ASP A 923 -27.94 4.49 101.79
C ASP A 923 -26.43 4.42 102.06
N THR A 924 -25.94 3.34 102.69
CA THR A 924 -24.51 3.08 102.90
C THR A 924 -23.94 2.18 101.79
N ALA A 925 -22.81 2.58 101.20
CA ALA A 925 -22.11 1.76 100.20
C ALA A 925 -21.73 0.35 100.74
N PRO A 926 -21.86 -0.74 99.95
CA PRO A 926 -21.57 -2.10 100.40
C PRO A 926 -20.16 -2.28 100.98
N TYR A 927 -20.01 -3.21 101.93
CA TYR A 927 -18.75 -3.43 102.66
C TYR A 927 -17.53 -3.63 101.75
N PHE A 928 -17.75 -4.35 100.64
CA PHE A 928 -16.73 -4.72 99.66
C PHE A 928 -16.48 -3.65 98.57
N SER A 929 -17.13 -2.48 98.65
CA SER A 929 -16.96 -1.37 97.68
C SER A 929 -15.82 -0.41 98.02
N SER A 930 -15.05 -0.65 99.09
CA SER A 930 -14.04 0.30 99.60
C SER A 930 -12.59 -0.04 99.22
N GLU A 931 -12.26 -1.32 99.08
CA GLU A 931 -10.95 -1.86 98.68
C GLU A 931 -11.17 -3.33 98.25
N PRO A 932 -10.52 -3.83 97.18
CA PRO A 932 -10.70 -5.21 96.73
C PRO A 932 -10.02 -6.22 97.67
N PRO A 933 -10.56 -7.44 97.82
CA PRO A 933 -9.88 -8.49 98.55
C PRO A 933 -8.64 -8.95 97.77
N GLN A 934 -7.45 -8.76 98.33
CA GLN A 934 -6.23 -9.30 97.74
C GLN A 934 -6.33 -10.82 97.63
N THR A 935 -6.14 -11.35 96.42
CA THR A 935 -6.10 -12.78 96.16
C THR A 935 -4.84 -13.38 96.79
N PRO A 936 -4.94 -14.50 97.55
CA PRO A 936 -3.76 -15.26 97.92
C PRO A 936 -3.11 -15.86 96.66
N SER A 937 -1.79 -15.92 96.65
CA SER A 937 -0.98 -16.64 95.65
C SER A 937 -1.04 -18.16 95.85
#